data_AF-A0A7L9U0S3-F1
#
_entry.id   AF-A0A7L9U0S3-F1
#
_cell.length_a   1.000
_cell.length_b   1.000
_cell.length_c   1.000
_cell.angle_alpha   90.00
_cell.angle_beta   90.00
_cell.angle_gamma   90.00
#
_symmetry.space_group_name_H-M   'P 1'
#
loop_
_entity.id
_entity.type
_entity.pdbx_description
1 polymer ?
#
loop_
_entity_poly.entity_id
_entity_poly.type
_entity_poly.pdbx_seq_one_letter_code
_entity_poly.pdbx_strand_id
1 'polypeptide(L)'
;MTVRQRKSPASRANPASRPDNIAQLWMLRILVPLGGHKLFLARGGFADDAVARALGLGAWLDDELRDFDAALIRTELRDLHRAAEACSADLAPPPALRANMARLAGLAGLSETDCRVVEFAAMLHQDRVLDDCADTLGNLNSGKLADLLAQLLGLEAAAVRASLGPHGVLARSGLLSVDRGNNGYLRGKLDLLSSSFADHILASETDPLALLRETISPSAPARLVLADYAHIGEALAILRPYLEQATATAQVGVNIFLHGAPGTGKSELARALAAELGCELFDVASEDADGDPVTGERRLRAYRAAQSFFCQRRALIVFDEVEDVFADGDGMSGRKSTAQRRKAWINRTLEQNKVPTFWLSNTVGGIDPAFMRRFDLVVELPVPPRAQRERILRDACGDLLGDDAVRRIAESDALAPAVVSRVASVVRRIEDRLTPGAAPRALAWLIDQSLEAQGLPLRTHDASRLPAGYDAALLNADTDLPLLAEGLASTRSGRLCLYGRPGTGKTAYGRWLAERLGMPLLLYSASDLMSKWVGESEQNIAAAFRRAERENAVLLIDEVDSFLQDRTQARQPWELSMVNEMLTRMESFSGVFVASTNLMEGLDPAALRRFDLKIRFDYLLPDQAAALLERFCMHLGLAAPGAADLWQLHALRTLAPGDFATVARQHRFRPVASPAAFVLALQNECAVKEKSGPAIGFLA
;
A
#
# COMPACT_ATOMS: atom_id res chain seq x y z
N MET A 1 -14.72 82.22 -47.59
CA MET A 1 -15.50 81.44 -48.57
C MET A 1 -14.58 80.97 -49.69
N THR A 2 -14.04 79.75 -49.60
CA THR A 2 -13.62 78.95 -50.76
C THR A 2 -13.19 77.55 -50.31
N VAL A 3 -14.03 76.58 -50.67
CA VAL A 3 -13.73 75.21 -51.13
C VAL A 3 -12.33 74.65 -50.79
N ARG A 4 -12.29 73.58 -49.98
CA ARG A 4 -11.27 72.52 -50.12
C ARG A 4 -11.93 71.18 -50.36
N GLN A 5 -11.76 70.73 -51.61
CA GLN A 5 -12.11 69.43 -52.14
C GLN A 5 -11.35 68.31 -51.45
N ARG A 6 -12.00 67.14 -51.43
CA ARG A 6 -11.46 65.80 -51.20
C ARG A 6 -10.05 65.63 -51.79
N LYS A 7 -9.11 65.20 -50.94
CA LYS A 7 -7.99 64.37 -51.36
C LYS A 7 -8.11 63.02 -50.66
N SER A 8 -8.39 61.99 -51.46
CA SER A 8 -8.12 60.60 -51.14
C SER A 8 -6.62 60.43 -50.84
N PRO A 9 -6.26 59.57 -49.87
CA PRO A 9 -5.15 58.68 -50.04
C PRO A 9 -5.68 57.26 -50.10
N ALA A 10 -5.76 56.74 -51.32
CA ALA A 10 -5.52 55.33 -51.56
C ALA A 10 -4.07 55.02 -51.12
N SER A 11 -3.86 54.69 -49.85
CA SER A 11 -2.78 53.77 -49.49
C SER A 11 -3.40 52.39 -49.49
N ARG A 12 -3.08 51.62 -50.53
CA ARG A 12 -3.40 50.20 -50.66
C ARG A 12 -3.23 49.52 -49.30
N ALA A 13 -4.32 48.95 -48.79
CA ALA A 13 -4.23 47.85 -47.85
C ALA A 13 -3.16 46.89 -48.38
N ASN A 14 -2.18 46.59 -47.54
CA ASN A 14 -1.18 45.57 -47.83
C ASN A 14 -1.96 44.32 -48.29
N PRO A 15 -1.68 43.72 -49.46
CA PRO A 15 -2.40 42.53 -49.91
C PRO A 15 -2.35 41.53 -48.77
N ALA A 16 -3.55 41.12 -48.29
CA ALA A 16 -3.80 40.21 -47.19
C ALA A 16 -2.57 39.32 -46.92
N SER A 17 -1.84 39.61 -45.85
CA SER A 17 -0.67 38.83 -45.46
C SER A 17 -1.12 37.38 -45.38
N ARG A 18 -0.61 36.55 -46.28
CA ARG A 18 -0.83 35.11 -46.29
C ARG A 18 -0.53 34.62 -44.87
N PRO A 19 -1.36 33.74 -44.27
CA PRO A 19 -1.01 33.19 -42.97
C PRO A 19 0.35 32.51 -43.05
N ASP A 20 1.22 32.83 -42.10
CA ASP A 20 2.57 32.33 -42.00
C ASP A 20 2.60 30.91 -41.41
N ASN A 21 1.56 30.52 -40.67
CA ASN A 21 1.48 29.23 -40.00
C ASN A 21 0.03 28.71 -39.82
N ILE A 22 -0.07 27.44 -39.41
CA ILE A 22 -1.37 26.77 -39.20
C ILE A 22 -2.16 27.34 -38.00
N ALA A 23 -1.47 27.91 -36.99
CA ALA A 23 -2.12 28.50 -35.83
C ALA A 23 -2.98 29.72 -36.23
N GLN A 24 -2.48 30.58 -37.11
CA GLN A 24 -3.25 31.71 -37.66
C GLN A 24 -4.49 31.24 -38.42
N LEU A 25 -4.42 30.15 -39.19
CA LEU A 25 -5.61 29.56 -39.83
C LEU A 25 -6.65 29.13 -38.77
N TRP A 26 -6.23 28.46 -37.70
CA TRP A 26 -7.13 28.07 -36.62
C TRP A 26 -7.73 29.27 -35.88
N MET A 27 -6.93 30.30 -35.59
CA MET A 27 -7.43 31.57 -35.02
C MET A 27 -8.49 32.22 -35.92
N LEU A 28 -8.25 32.27 -37.23
CA LEU A 28 -9.22 32.79 -38.20
C LEU A 28 -10.50 31.95 -38.24
N ARG A 29 -10.39 30.63 -38.14
CA ARG A 29 -11.55 29.71 -38.04
C ARG A 29 -12.31 29.90 -36.71
N ILE A 30 -11.62 30.17 -35.60
CA ILE A 30 -12.24 30.51 -34.31
C ILE A 30 -13.02 31.83 -34.43
N LEU A 31 -12.40 32.87 -34.98
CA LEU A 31 -13.00 34.19 -35.01
C LEU A 31 -14.14 34.28 -36.03
N VAL A 32 -13.98 33.73 -37.23
CA VAL A 32 -14.91 33.97 -38.35
C VAL A 32 -16.07 32.96 -38.38
N PRO A 33 -15.88 31.69 -38.78
CA PRO A 33 -16.98 30.74 -38.91
C PRO A 33 -17.54 30.27 -37.55
N LEU A 34 -16.71 30.19 -36.50
CA LEU A 34 -17.17 29.82 -35.16
C LEU A 34 -17.70 31.02 -34.33
N GLY A 35 -17.53 32.24 -34.82
CA GLY A 35 -18.15 33.43 -34.25
C GLY A 35 -17.40 34.08 -33.09
N GLY A 36 -16.15 33.70 -32.82
CA GLY A 36 -15.31 34.31 -31.77
C GLY A 36 -15.10 35.83 -31.94
N HIS A 37 -15.23 36.36 -33.17
CA HIS A 37 -15.17 37.80 -33.45
C HIS A 37 -16.15 38.64 -32.62
N LYS A 38 -17.26 38.04 -32.13
CA LYS A 38 -18.26 38.74 -31.31
C LYS A 38 -17.74 39.13 -29.93
N LEU A 39 -16.86 38.31 -29.35
CA LEU A 39 -16.21 38.59 -28.08
C LEU A 39 -14.86 39.27 -28.28
N PHE A 40 -14.17 38.96 -29.38
CA PHE A 40 -12.90 39.57 -29.74
C PHE A 40 -13.00 41.08 -30.06
N LEU A 41 -14.10 41.54 -30.66
CA LEU A 41 -14.32 42.95 -31.00
C LEU A 41 -15.12 43.63 -29.89
N ALA A 42 -14.42 44.29 -28.97
CA ALA A 42 -15.01 45.00 -27.84
C ALA A 42 -15.45 46.43 -28.22
N ARG A 43 -16.10 47.13 -27.27
CA ARG A 43 -16.47 48.55 -27.47
C ARG A 43 -15.21 49.42 -27.44
N GLY A 44 -14.68 49.71 -28.63
CA GLY A 44 -13.58 50.65 -28.82
C GLY A 44 -12.18 50.01 -28.86
N GLY A 45 -12.07 48.69 -29.05
CA GLY A 45 -10.79 48.00 -29.12
C GLY A 45 -10.92 46.49 -29.32
N PHE A 46 -9.79 45.80 -29.41
CA PHE A 46 -9.74 44.35 -29.37
C PHE A 46 -9.81 43.86 -27.92
N ALA A 47 -10.36 42.67 -27.70
CA ALA A 47 -10.31 42.01 -26.40
C ALA A 47 -8.90 41.52 -26.05
N ASP A 48 -8.09 41.22 -27.08
CA ASP A 48 -6.70 40.82 -26.94
C ASP A 48 -5.84 41.40 -28.08
N ASP A 49 -4.88 42.25 -27.74
CA ASP A 49 -4.01 42.93 -28.69
C ASP A 49 -2.96 41.99 -29.32
N ALA A 50 -2.55 40.93 -28.61
CA ALA A 50 -1.61 39.95 -29.12
C ALA A 50 -2.25 39.11 -30.23
N VAL A 51 -3.51 38.71 -30.05
CA VAL A 51 -4.32 38.05 -31.08
C VAL A 51 -4.48 38.96 -32.31
N ALA A 52 -4.77 40.25 -32.12
CA ALA A 52 -4.86 41.21 -33.22
C ALA A 52 -3.54 41.35 -33.99
N ARG A 53 -2.41 41.49 -33.29
CA ARG A 53 -1.08 41.58 -33.92
C ARG A 53 -0.71 40.29 -34.68
N ALA A 54 -0.98 39.12 -34.09
CA ALA A 54 -0.70 37.83 -34.71
C ALA A 54 -1.49 37.60 -36.01
N LEU A 55 -2.65 38.25 -36.17
CA LEU A 55 -3.47 38.21 -37.39
C LEU A 55 -3.17 39.34 -38.38
N GLY A 56 -2.13 40.15 -38.12
CA GLY A 56 -1.76 41.28 -38.99
C GLY A 56 -2.65 42.52 -38.84
N LEU A 57 -3.47 42.60 -37.79
CA LEU A 57 -4.36 43.74 -37.51
C LEU A 57 -3.70 44.84 -36.66
N GLY A 58 -2.38 44.80 -36.45
CA GLY A 58 -1.64 45.76 -35.63
C GLY A 58 -1.83 47.23 -36.05
N ALA A 59 -2.11 47.49 -37.33
CA ALA A 59 -2.39 48.84 -37.84
C ALA A 59 -3.65 49.49 -37.23
N TRP A 60 -4.51 48.73 -36.55
CA TRP A 60 -5.66 49.24 -35.79
C TRP A 60 -5.33 49.58 -34.33
N LEU A 61 -4.15 49.16 -33.84
CA LEU A 61 -3.64 49.45 -32.51
C LEU A 61 -2.66 50.62 -32.54
N ASP A 62 -1.82 50.69 -33.58
CA ASP A 62 -0.65 51.56 -33.63
C ASP A 62 -0.94 52.94 -34.26
N ASP A 63 -2.11 53.14 -34.87
CA ASP A 63 -2.50 54.39 -35.56
C ASP A 63 -3.48 55.21 -34.71
N GLU A 64 -2.95 56.18 -33.94
CA GLU A 64 -3.73 57.08 -33.07
C GLU A 64 -4.79 57.92 -33.82
N LEU A 65 -4.69 58.04 -35.15
CA LEU A 65 -5.62 58.80 -35.98
C LEU A 65 -6.74 57.93 -36.58
N ARG A 66 -6.69 56.60 -36.39
CA ARG A 66 -7.63 55.67 -36.99
C ARG A 66 -8.71 55.28 -35.97
N ASP A 67 -9.93 55.75 -36.20
CA ASP A 67 -11.08 55.36 -35.38
C ASP A 67 -11.34 53.84 -35.48
N PHE A 68 -11.50 53.18 -34.33
CA PHE A 68 -11.79 51.75 -34.26
C PHE A 68 -13.14 51.42 -34.91
N ASP A 69 -13.11 50.74 -36.07
CA ASP A 69 -14.32 50.35 -36.82
C ASP A 69 -14.50 48.83 -36.86
N ALA A 70 -15.35 48.33 -35.95
CA ALA A 70 -15.67 46.91 -35.85
C ALA A 70 -16.37 46.33 -37.11
N ALA A 71 -17.01 47.14 -37.95
CA ALA A 71 -17.60 46.65 -39.20
C ALA A 71 -16.51 46.44 -40.27
N LEU A 72 -15.55 47.36 -40.35
CA LEU A 72 -14.44 47.24 -41.29
C LEU A 72 -13.50 46.09 -40.89
N ILE A 73 -13.16 45.96 -39.60
CA ILE A 73 -12.35 44.86 -39.07
C ILE A 73 -13.01 43.49 -39.32
N ARG A 74 -14.35 43.38 -39.17
CA ARG A 74 -15.06 42.12 -39.50
C ARG A 74 -14.95 41.75 -40.98
N THR A 75 -14.85 42.74 -41.85
CA THR A 75 -14.68 42.50 -43.29
C THR A 75 -13.26 42.03 -43.57
N GLU A 76 -12.27 42.70 -42.97
CA GLU A 76 -10.86 42.32 -43.05
C GLU A 76 -10.60 40.90 -42.51
N LEU A 77 -11.17 40.54 -41.36
CA LEU A 77 -11.10 39.17 -40.80
C LEU A 77 -11.69 38.12 -41.77
N ARG A 78 -12.79 38.43 -42.47
CA ARG A 78 -13.39 37.51 -43.46
C ARG A 78 -12.50 37.34 -44.68
N ASP A 79 -11.85 38.40 -45.13
CA ASP A 79 -10.94 38.36 -46.27
C ASP A 79 -9.66 37.60 -45.91
N LEU A 80 -9.09 37.83 -44.71
CA LEU A 80 -7.98 37.04 -44.16
C LEU A 80 -8.34 35.56 -44.05
N HIS A 81 -9.52 35.24 -43.50
CA HIS A 81 -10.00 33.86 -43.42
C HIS A 81 -10.13 33.20 -44.81
N ARG A 82 -10.69 33.90 -45.80
CA ARG A 82 -10.78 33.37 -47.18
C ARG A 82 -9.40 33.12 -47.79
N ALA A 83 -8.45 34.03 -47.59
CA ALA A 83 -7.08 33.87 -48.07
C ALA A 83 -6.37 32.69 -47.39
N ALA A 84 -6.59 32.52 -46.08
CA ALA A 84 -6.04 31.42 -45.31
C ALA A 84 -6.60 30.06 -45.74
N GLU A 85 -7.91 29.96 -45.96
CA GLU A 85 -8.55 28.74 -46.45
C GLU A 85 -8.03 28.32 -47.84
N ALA A 86 -7.80 29.30 -48.72
CA ALA A 86 -7.29 29.07 -50.08
C ALA A 86 -5.88 28.45 -50.09
N CYS A 87 -5.09 28.65 -49.04
CA CYS A 87 -3.75 28.07 -48.89
C CYS A 87 -3.66 27.04 -47.75
N SER A 88 -4.79 26.58 -47.21
CA SER A 88 -4.84 25.67 -46.06
C SER A 88 -4.10 24.34 -46.28
N ALA A 89 -4.02 23.86 -47.53
CA ALA A 89 -3.28 22.65 -47.88
C ALA A 89 -1.74 22.79 -47.73
N ASP A 90 -1.22 24.02 -47.81
CA ASP A 90 0.21 24.31 -47.66
C ASP A 90 0.60 24.56 -46.19
N LEU A 91 -0.40 24.74 -45.30
CA LEU A 91 -0.18 25.00 -43.89
C LEU A 91 -0.12 23.69 -43.11
N ALA A 92 0.99 23.47 -42.43
CA ALA A 92 1.21 22.28 -41.63
C ALA A 92 1.70 22.64 -40.23
N PRO A 93 1.46 21.75 -39.24
CA PRO A 93 2.07 21.89 -37.93
C PRO A 93 3.60 21.88 -38.01
N PRO A 94 4.30 22.37 -36.96
CA PRO A 94 5.75 22.34 -36.88
C PRO A 94 6.32 20.95 -37.25
N PRO A 95 7.45 20.89 -37.96
CA PRO A 95 8.00 19.62 -38.45
C PRO A 95 8.31 18.64 -37.32
N ALA A 96 8.77 19.14 -36.17
CA ALA A 96 9.01 18.34 -34.97
C ALA A 96 7.73 17.68 -34.44
N LEU A 97 6.65 18.46 -34.29
CA LEU A 97 5.33 17.94 -33.89
C LEU A 97 4.84 16.86 -34.85
N ARG A 98 4.97 17.08 -36.16
CA ARG A 98 4.53 16.10 -37.17
C ARG A 98 5.33 14.80 -37.11
N ALA A 99 6.65 14.89 -36.94
CA ALA A 99 7.51 13.72 -36.80
C ALA A 99 7.20 12.93 -35.52
N ASN A 100 7.02 13.64 -34.39
CA ASN A 100 6.66 13.05 -33.10
C ASN A 100 5.28 12.39 -33.16
N MET A 101 4.29 13.05 -33.77
CA MET A 101 2.94 12.50 -33.97
C MET A 101 2.91 11.28 -34.89
N ALA A 102 3.69 11.26 -35.96
CA ALA A 102 3.78 10.09 -36.84
C ALA A 102 4.28 8.85 -36.08
N ARG A 103 5.24 9.01 -35.17
CA ARG A 103 5.72 7.93 -34.30
C ARG A 103 4.64 7.48 -33.31
N LEU A 104 3.94 8.44 -32.69
CA LEU A 104 2.83 8.14 -31.78
C LEU A 104 1.69 7.41 -32.47
N ALA A 105 1.37 7.79 -33.71
CA ALA A 105 0.30 7.18 -34.48
C ALA A 105 0.53 5.69 -34.71
N GLY A 106 1.78 5.31 -35.01
CA GLY A 106 2.16 3.90 -35.16
C GLY A 106 2.05 3.09 -33.87
N LEU A 107 2.41 3.68 -32.73
CA LEU A 107 2.39 3.00 -31.43
C LEU A 107 0.99 2.88 -30.84
N ALA A 108 0.21 3.97 -30.84
CA ALA A 108 -1.11 4.03 -30.24
C ALA A 108 -2.25 3.67 -31.21
N GLY A 109 -1.95 3.45 -32.50
CA GLY A 109 -2.94 3.15 -33.54
C GLY A 109 -3.88 4.32 -33.84
N LEU A 110 -3.33 5.54 -33.88
CA LEU A 110 -4.10 6.77 -34.07
C LEU A 110 -4.51 6.93 -35.54
N SER A 111 -5.77 7.29 -35.77
CA SER A 111 -6.24 7.73 -37.09
C SER A 111 -5.74 9.14 -37.42
N GLU A 112 -5.88 9.55 -38.68
CA GLU A 112 -5.56 10.93 -39.09
C GLU A 112 -6.36 11.98 -38.29
N THR A 113 -7.64 11.68 -38.01
CA THR A 113 -8.50 12.50 -37.16
C THR A 113 -7.94 12.62 -35.74
N ASP A 114 -7.50 11.51 -35.15
CA ASP A 114 -6.92 11.51 -33.80
C ASP A 114 -5.64 12.35 -33.75
N CYS A 115 -4.77 12.21 -34.77
CA CYS A 115 -3.54 13.00 -34.88
C CYS A 115 -3.84 14.49 -34.95
N ARG A 116 -4.75 14.92 -35.83
CA ARG A 116 -5.10 16.34 -36.01
C ARG A 116 -5.69 16.96 -34.75
N VAL A 117 -6.47 16.20 -33.99
CA VAL A 117 -7.02 16.63 -32.69
C VAL A 117 -5.91 16.80 -31.65
N VAL A 118 -4.96 15.86 -31.56
CA VAL A 118 -3.83 15.95 -30.62
C VAL A 118 -2.86 17.07 -31.01
N GLU A 119 -2.57 17.25 -32.30
CA GLU A 119 -1.75 18.35 -32.81
C GLU A 119 -2.33 19.70 -32.42
N PHE A 120 -3.64 19.89 -32.65
CA PHE A 120 -4.34 21.10 -32.25
C PHE A 120 -4.30 21.30 -30.74
N ALA A 121 -4.60 20.26 -29.96
CA ALA A 121 -4.58 20.36 -28.50
C ALA A 121 -3.17 20.69 -27.97
N ALA A 122 -2.12 20.05 -28.49
CA ALA A 122 -0.74 20.35 -28.10
C ALA A 122 -0.37 21.80 -28.40
N MET A 123 -0.70 22.29 -29.60
CA MET A 123 -0.47 23.69 -29.96
C MET A 123 -1.31 24.65 -29.11
N LEU A 124 -2.57 24.31 -28.80
CA LEU A 124 -3.43 25.13 -27.93
C LEU A 124 -2.89 25.25 -26.50
N HIS A 125 -2.26 24.20 -25.97
CA HIS A 125 -1.67 24.22 -24.63
C HIS A 125 -0.32 24.96 -24.56
N GLN A 126 0.41 25.07 -25.68
CA GLN A 126 1.72 25.72 -25.73
C GLN A 126 1.66 27.17 -26.27
N ASP A 127 0.86 27.43 -27.30
CA ASP A 127 0.73 28.74 -27.93
C ASP A 127 -0.31 29.58 -27.20
N ARG A 128 0.19 30.49 -26.36
CA ARG A 128 -0.63 31.43 -25.60
C ARG A 128 -1.57 32.25 -26.48
N VAL A 129 -1.14 32.70 -27.66
CA VAL A 129 -1.96 33.56 -28.52
C VAL A 129 -3.12 32.76 -29.14
N LEU A 130 -2.89 31.48 -29.43
CA LEU A 130 -3.95 30.56 -29.85
C LEU A 130 -4.94 30.27 -28.71
N ASP A 131 -4.47 30.12 -27.48
CA ASP A 131 -5.30 29.95 -26.27
C ASP A 131 -6.19 31.18 -26.02
N ASP A 132 -5.58 32.37 -25.98
CA ASP A 132 -6.26 33.66 -25.79
C ASP A 132 -7.32 33.88 -26.90
N CYS A 133 -7.03 33.47 -28.14
CA CYS A 133 -8.00 33.47 -29.22
C CYS A 133 -9.13 32.45 -29.01
N ALA A 134 -8.83 31.24 -28.53
CA ALA A 134 -9.82 30.20 -28.28
C ALA A 134 -10.81 30.58 -27.17
N ASP A 135 -10.38 31.36 -26.19
CA ASP A 135 -11.23 31.87 -25.11
C ASP A 135 -12.37 32.77 -25.61
N THR A 136 -12.23 33.35 -26.81
CA THR A 136 -13.29 34.11 -27.48
C THR A 136 -14.49 33.26 -27.89
N LEU A 137 -14.40 31.92 -27.83
CA LEU A 137 -15.53 31.01 -27.99
C LEU A 137 -16.40 30.91 -26.73
N GLY A 138 -15.86 31.36 -25.58
CA GLY A 138 -16.49 31.27 -24.28
C GLY A 138 -16.66 29.85 -23.76
N ASN A 139 -17.62 29.66 -22.86
CA ASN A 139 -17.87 28.38 -22.21
C ASN A 139 -18.50 27.35 -23.15
N LEU A 140 -17.83 26.21 -23.27
CA LEU A 140 -18.24 25.08 -24.09
C LEU A 140 -18.76 23.92 -23.23
N ASN A 141 -19.73 23.20 -23.78
CA ASN A 141 -20.16 21.90 -23.27
C ASN A 141 -19.63 20.78 -24.17
N SER A 142 -19.63 19.56 -23.66
CA SER A 142 -19.08 18.37 -24.35
C SER A 142 -19.83 18.01 -25.65
N GLY A 143 -21.11 18.38 -25.78
CA GLY A 143 -21.88 18.17 -27.01
C GLY A 143 -21.43 19.08 -28.16
N LYS A 144 -21.18 20.37 -27.87
CA LYS A 144 -20.74 21.36 -28.86
C LYS A 144 -19.26 21.21 -29.25
N LEU A 145 -18.45 20.65 -28.36
CA LEU A 145 -16.99 20.52 -28.55
C LEU A 145 -16.64 19.76 -29.84
N ALA A 146 -17.31 18.64 -30.12
CA ALA A 146 -16.98 17.82 -31.28
C ALA A 146 -17.34 18.50 -32.61
N ASP A 147 -18.48 19.18 -32.67
CA ASP A 147 -18.88 19.96 -33.86
C ASP A 147 -17.95 21.15 -34.09
N LEU A 148 -17.55 21.81 -33.00
CA LEU A 148 -16.59 22.90 -33.05
C LEU A 148 -15.24 22.43 -33.59
N LEU A 149 -14.68 21.33 -33.05
CA LEU A 149 -13.41 20.78 -33.50
C LEU A 149 -13.48 20.26 -34.94
N ALA A 150 -14.61 19.68 -35.36
CA ALA A 150 -14.81 19.27 -36.75
C ALA A 150 -14.72 20.45 -37.71
N GLN A 151 -15.40 21.56 -37.39
CA GLN A 151 -15.35 22.77 -38.20
C GLN A 151 -13.97 23.46 -38.12
N LEU A 152 -13.34 23.49 -36.95
CA LEU A 152 -12.04 24.10 -36.72
C LEU A 152 -10.91 23.38 -37.48
N LEU A 153 -10.94 22.05 -37.48
CA LEU A 153 -9.89 21.23 -38.08
C LEU A 153 -10.20 20.84 -39.54
N GLY A 154 -11.41 21.11 -40.03
CA GLY A 154 -11.85 20.71 -41.37
C GLY A 154 -12.05 19.20 -41.48
N LEU A 155 -12.55 18.57 -40.42
CA LEU A 155 -12.72 17.13 -40.28
C LEU A 155 -14.20 16.74 -40.31
N GLU A 156 -14.49 15.48 -40.59
CA GLU A 156 -15.85 14.95 -40.51
C GLU A 156 -16.34 14.91 -39.05
N ALA A 157 -17.50 15.50 -38.77
CA ALA A 157 -18.05 15.57 -37.42
C ALA A 157 -18.29 14.19 -36.78
N ALA A 158 -18.66 13.18 -37.57
CA ALA A 158 -18.82 11.82 -37.07
C ALA A 158 -17.48 11.21 -36.61
N ALA A 159 -16.41 11.42 -37.36
CA ALA A 159 -15.07 10.94 -37.03
C ALA A 159 -14.53 11.61 -35.76
N VAL A 160 -14.69 12.93 -35.62
CA VAL A 160 -14.27 13.67 -34.41
C VAL A 160 -15.05 13.20 -33.17
N ARG A 161 -16.37 13.00 -33.29
CA ARG A 161 -17.18 12.46 -32.19
C ARG A 161 -16.75 11.05 -31.78
N ALA A 162 -16.40 10.20 -32.73
CA ALA A 162 -15.89 8.85 -32.46
C ALA A 162 -14.54 8.90 -31.74
N SER A 163 -13.63 9.77 -32.20
CA SER A 163 -12.30 10.00 -31.63
C SER A 163 -12.36 10.50 -30.17
N LEU A 164 -13.16 11.55 -29.90
CA LEU A 164 -13.37 12.14 -28.57
C LEU A 164 -14.31 11.32 -27.67
N GLY A 165 -14.90 10.26 -28.23
CA GLY A 165 -15.80 9.35 -27.54
C GLY A 165 -15.11 8.65 -26.37
N PRO A 166 -15.86 8.16 -25.36
CA PRO A 166 -15.27 7.49 -24.19
C PRO A 166 -14.61 6.14 -24.57
N HIS A 167 -14.87 5.66 -25.78
CA HIS A 167 -14.31 4.45 -26.36
C HIS A 167 -13.42 4.73 -27.58
N GLY A 168 -13.19 6.02 -27.89
CA GLY A 168 -12.30 6.44 -28.96
C GLY A 168 -10.84 6.10 -28.68
N VAL A 169 -9.99 6.17 -29.70
CA VAL A 169 -8.57 5.82 -29.57
C VAL A 169 -7.85 6.80 -28.63
N LEU A 170 -8.18 8.09 -28.65
CA LEU A 170 -7.59 9.09 -27.74
C LEU A 170 -7.84 8.78 -26.26
N ALA A 171 -9.09 8.46 -25.91
CA ALA A 171 -9.46 8.11 -24.54
C ALA A 171 -8.85 6.76 -24.09
N ARG A 172 -8.71 5.79 -25.02
CA ARG A 172 -8.14 4.47 -24.74
C ARG A 172 -6.61 4.49 -24.66
N SER A 173 -5.95 5.28 -25.49
CA SER A 173 -4.50 5.49 -25.45
C SER A 173 -4.06 6.36 -24.28
N GLY A 174 -4.98 7.10 -23.67
CA GLY A 174 -4.66 8.01 -22.57
C GLY A 174 -3.98 9.31 -23.02
N LEU A 175 -3.76 9.54 -24.32
CA LEU A 175 -3.09 10.73 -24.83
C LEU A 175 -3.90 12.01 -24.66
N LEU A 176 -5.21 11.94 -24.91
CA LEU A 176 -6.14 13.06 -24.77
C LEU A 176 -7.45 12.59 -24.13
N SER A 177 -7.96 13.37 -23.18
CA SER A 177 -9.26 13.13 -22.54
C SER A 177 -10.11 14.40 -22.58
N VAL A 178 -11.43 14.22 -22.60
CA VAL A 178 -12.38 15.32 -22.67
C VAL A 178 -13.05 15.51 -21.32
N ASP A 179 -12.99 16.72 -20.76
CA ASP A 179 -13.83 17.07 -19.62
C ASP A 179 -15.31 17.17 -20.06
N ARG A 180 -16.14 16.30 -19.49
CA ARG A 180 -17.58 16.24 -19.77
C ARG A 180 -18.45 16.76 -18.63
N GLY A 181 -17.86 17.02 -17.46
CA GLY A 181 -18.61 17.30 -16.24
C GLY A 181 -19.04 18.76 -16.12
N ASN A 182 -18.18 19.69 -16.52
CA ASN A 182 -18.41 21.12 -16.30
C ASN A 182 -18.66 21.87 -17.62
N ASN A 183 -18.98 23.16 -17.55
CA ASN A 183 -18.78 24.05 -18.69
C ASN A 183 -17.41 24.71 -18.51
N GLY A 184 -16.68 24.95 -19.58
CA GLY A 184 -15.36 25.58 -19.51
C GLY A 184 -14.81 25.96 -20.87
N TYR A 185 -13.68 26.63 -20.87
CA TYR A 185 -12.95 27.05 -22.08
C TYR A 185 -12.36 25.87 -22.84
N LEU A 186 -12.05 26.07 -24.12
CA LEU A 186 -11.64 25.02 -25.06
C LEU A 186 -10.40 24.26 -24.56
N ARG A 187 -9.39 24.96 -24.03
CA ARG A 187 -8.16 24.34 -23.51
C ARG A 187 -8.45 23.42 -22.33
N GLY A 188 -9.21 23.89 -21.33
CA GLY A 188 -9.59 23.09 -20.16
C GLY A 188 -10.49 21.90 -20.50
N LYS A 189 -11.13 21.90 -21.67
CA LYS A 189 -11.90 20.77 -22.19
C LYS A 189 -11.05 19.66 -22.78
N LEU A 190 -9.85 19.96 -23.26
CA LEU A 190 -8.95 19.03 -23.92
C LEU A 190 -7.76 18.76 -23.00
N ASP A 191 -7.94 17.84 -22.05
CA ASP A 191 -6.89 17.50 -21.11
C ASP A 191 -5.87 16.58 -21.81
N LEU A 192 -4.58 16.90 -21.75
CA LEU A 192 -3.47 16.13 -22.31
C LEU A 192 -2.86 15.19 -21.26
N LEU A 193 -2.01 14.24 -21.68
CA LEU A 193 -1.50 13.17 -20.81
C LEU A 193 -0.82 13.72 -19.54
N SER A 194 0.02 14.74 -19.73
CA SER A 194 0.65 15.56 -18.69
C SER A 194 0.69 17.01 -19.15
N SER A 195 1.00 17.93 -18.23
CA SER A 195 1.26 19.34 -18.56
C SER A 195 2.44 19.49 -19.53
N SER A 196 3.52 18.74 -19.30
CA SER A 196 4.72 18.74 -20.14
C SER A 196 4.56 18.00 -21.47
N PHE A 197 3.48 17.24 -21.67
CA PHE A 197 3.27 16.47 -22.89
C PHE A 197 3.24 17.39 -24.12
N ALA A 198 2.57 18.54 -24.01
CA ALA A 198 2.51 19.55 -25.07
C ALA A 198 3.91 20.07 -25.41
N ASP A 199 4.74 20.36 -24.41
CA ASP A 199 6.10 20.86 -24.62
C ASP A 199 7.00 19.81 -25.28
N HIS A 200 6.97 18.58 -24.77
CA HIS A 200 7.81 17.51 -25.29
C HIS A 200 7.43 17.07 -26.70
N ILE A 201 6.15 17.14 -27.06
CA ILE A 201 5.70 16.76 -28.41
C ILE A 201 6.00 17.84 -29.45
N LEU A 202 6.12 19.10 -29.04
CA LEU A 202 6.51 20.22 -29.90
C LEU A 202 8.04 20.41 -29.97
N ALA A 203 8.78 19.89 -28.99
CA ALA A 203 10.25 19.90 -28.95
C ALA A 203 10.90 19.04 -30.05
N SER A 204 12.21 19.24 -30.25
CA SER A 204 13.05 18.47 -31.20
C SER A 204 12.85 16.96 -31.07
N GLU A 205 13.05 16.21 -32.16
CA GLU A 205 12.77 14.77 -32.27
C GLU A 205 13.04 13.98 -30.98
N THR A 206 11.96 13.68 -30.27
CA THR A 206 11.97 13.00 -28.98
C THR A 206 11.62 11.53 -29.15
N ASP A 207 12.30 10.66 -28.42
CA ASP A 207 11.85 9.27 -28.23
C ASP A 207 10.39 9.28 -27.71
N PRO A 208 9.44 8.50 -28.27
CA PRO A 208 8.09 8.37 -27.74
C PRO A 208 8.03 8.09 -26.23
N LEU A 209 9.05 7.44 -25.66
CA LEU A 209 9.16 7.22 -24.21
C LEU A 209 9.44 8.51 -23.42
N ALA A 210 10.12 9.48 -24.02
CA ALA A 210 10.38 10.76 -23.39
C ALA A 210 9.07 11.52 -23.11
N LEU A 211 8.03 11.28 -23.92
CA LEU A 211 6.69 11.86 -23.73
C LEU A 211 5.98 11.31 -22.48
N LEU A 212 6.47 10.22 -21.90
CA LEU A 212 5.88 9.55 -20.74
C LEU A 212 6.64 9.81 -19.44
N ARG A 213 7.81 10.46 -19.46
CA ARG A 213 8.78 10.51 -18.34
C ARG A 213 8.23 10.95 -16.98
N GLU A 214 7.24 11.83 -16.96
CA GLU A 214 6.61 12.32 -15.72
C GLU A 214 5.45 11.46 -15.24
N THR A 215 4.97 10.55 -16.10
CA THR A 215 3.79 9.71 -15.82
C THR A 215 4.17 8.25 -15.63
N ILE A 216 5.24 7.81 -16.28
CA ILE A 216 5.76 6.44 -16.25
C ILE A 216 7.28 6.51 -16.24
N SER A 217 7.88 5.81 -15.29
CA SER A 217 9.34 5.75 -15.13
C SER A 217 9.83 4.30 -15.21
N PRO A 218 11.04 4.04 -15.75
CA PRO A 218 11.68 2.73 -15.60
C PRO A 218 11.90 2.43 -14.11
N SER A 219 11.54 1.23 -13.68
CA SER A 219 11.74 0.83 -12.29
C SER A 219 13.23 0.64 -11.97
N ALA A 220 13.60 0.90 -10.72
CA ALA A 220 14.94 0.63 -10.22
C ALA A 220 15.29 -0.87 -10.35
N PRO A 221 16.58 -1.23 -10.48
CA PRO A 221 16.99 -2.63 -10.51
C PRO A 221 16.62 -3.35 -9.21
N ALA A 222 16.29 -4.63 -9.31
CA ALA A 222 15.99 -5.48 -8.17
C ALA A 222 17.18 -5.54 -7.20
N ARG A 223 16.92 -5.36 -5.91
CA ARG A 223 17.92 -5.56 -4.84
C ARG A 223 17.84 -6.97 -4.27
N LEU A 224 16.66 -7.58 -4.33
CA LEU A 224 16.39 -8.94 -3.85
C LEU A 224 16.25 -9.89 -5.04
N VAL A 225 16.55 -11.17 -4.80
CA VAL A 225 16.35 -12.25 -5.78
C VAL A 225 15.18 -13.14 -5.37
N LEU A 226 14.63 -13.97 -6.27
CA LEU A 226 13.50 -14.84 -5.92
C LEU A 226 13.80 -15.83 -4.78
N ALA A 227 15.06 -16.19 -4.56
CA ALA A 227 15.45 -17.02 -3.42
C ALA A 227 15.18 -16.33 -2.06
N ASP A 228 15.15 -14.99 -2.03
CA ASP A 228 14.80 -14.19 -0.85
C ASP A 228 13.29 -14.14 -0.60
N TYR A 229 12.50 -14.87 -1.37
CA TYR A 229 11.05 -15.01 -1.25
C TYR A 229 10.61 -16.47 -1.04
N ALA A 230 11.49 -17.31 -0.49
CA ALA A 230 11.22 -18.73 -0.26
C ALA A 230 9.92 -19.01 0.54
N HIS A 231 9.52 -18.11 1.45
CA HIS A 231 8.28 -18.23 2.22
C HIS A 231 6.98 -18.15 1.38
N ILE A 232 7.04 -17.62 0.17
CA ILE A 232 5.94 -17.66 -0.82
C ILE A 232 6.26 -18.61 -1.99
N GLY A 233 7.10 -19.61 -1.75
CA GLY A 233 7.58 -20.55 -2.78
C GLY A 233 6.46 -21.22 -3.57
N GLU A 234 5.35 -21.59 -2.92
CA GLU A 234 4.17 -22.16 -3.60
C GLU A 234 3.53 -21.17 -4.59
N ALA A 235 3.38 -19.90 -4.18
CA ALA A 235 2.86 -18.87 -5.06
C ALA A 235 3.83 -18.58 -6.22
N LEU A 236 5.15 -18.56 -5.96
CA LEU A 236 6.17 -18.36 -6.99
C LEU A 236 6.23 -19.51 -8.00
N ALA A 237 6.00 -20.75 -7.56
CA ALA A 237 5.95 -21.92 -8.42
C ALA A 237 4.84 -21.83 -9.48
N ILE A 238 3.78 -21.05 -9.23
CA ILE A 238 2.69 -20.79 -10.16
C ILE A 238 2.93 -19.47 -10.92
N LEU A 239 3.26 -18.40 -10.20
CA LEU A 239 3.38 -17.06 -10.73
C LEU A 239 4.48 -16.94 -11.79
N ARG A 240 5.65 -17.55 -11.56
CA ARG A 240 6.80 -17.45 -12.47
C ARG A 240 6.52 -18.12 -13.82
N PRO A 241 6.13 -19.41 -13.91
CA PRO A 241 5.79 -20.02 -15.20
C PRO A 241 4.62 -19.33 -15.91
N TYR A 242 3.62 -18.87 -15.16
CA TYR A 242 2.48 -18.15 -15.74
C TYR A 242 2.93 -16.84 -16.41
N LEU A 243 3.74 -16.02 -15.73
CA LEU A 243 4.30 -14.79 -16.30
C LEU A 243 5.24 -15.04 -17.49
N GLU A 244 6.07 -16.07 -17.41
CA GLU A 244 6.96 -16.46 -18.51
C GLU A 244 6.16 -16.80 -19.77
N GLN A 245 5.12 -17.62 -19.63
CA GLN A 245 4.22 -17.97 -20.74
C GLN A 245 3.43 -16.76 -21.24
N ALA A 246 2.89 -15.95 -20.34
CA ALA A 246 2.12 -14.75 -20.68
C ALA A 246 2.95 -13.73 -21.47
N THR A 247 4.20 -13.49 -21.04
CA THR A 247 5.12 -12.58 -21.74
C THR A 247 5.63 -13.16 -23.05
N ALA A 248 5.85 -14.48 -23.14
CA ALA A 248 6.28 -15.14 -24.38
C ALA A 248 5.19 -15.16 -25.46
N THR A 249 3.92 -15.29 -25.06
CA THR A 249 2.77 -15.36 -25.98
C THR A 249 2.06 -14.03 -26.21
N ALA A 250 2.55 -12.95 -25.59
CA ALA A 250 1.89 -11.63 -25.56
C ALA A 250 0.41 -11.73 -25.16
N GLN A 251 0.13 -12.51 -24.11
CA GLN A 251 -1.22 -12.75 -23.61
C GLN A 251 -1.86 -11.44 -23.14
N VAL A 252 -3.10 -11.20 -23.58
CA VAL A 252 -3.91 -10.06 -23.18
C VAL A 252 -4.68 -10.40 -21.90
N GLY A 253 -4.87 -9.42 -21.02
CA GLY A 253 -5.68 -9.56 -19.82
C GLY A 253 -4.90 -9.99 -18.57
N VAL A 254 -3.56 -9.95 -18.61
CA VAL A 254 -2.71 -10.52 -17.55
C VAL A 254 -2.54 -9.53 -16.39
N ASN A 255 -3.18 -9.79 -15.26
CA ASN A 255 -3.15 -8.92 -14.07
C ASN A 255 -2.84 -9.71 -12.82
N ILE A 256 -1.78 -9.31 -12.12
CA ILE A 256 -1.34 -9.92 -10.87
C ILE A 256 -1.53 -8.93 -9.75
N PHE A 257 -2.28 -9.32 -8.73
CA PHE A 257 -2.50 -8.52 -7.55
C PHE A 257 -1.57 -8.99 -6.43
N LEU A 258 -0.69 -8.10 -5.96
CA LEU A 258 0.22 -8.36 -4.84
C LEU A 258 -0.23 -7.54 -3.64
N HIS A 259 -0.53 -8.20 -2.52
CA HIS A 259 -0.92 -7.49 -1.30
C HIS A 259 -0.15 -7.96 -0.07
N GLY A 260 0.02 -7.07 0.89
CA GLY A 260 0.73 -7.38 2.12
C GLY A 260 1.10 -6.12 2.89
N ALA A 261 1.55 -6.28 4.12
CA ALA A 261 1.92 -5.16 4.98
C ALA A 261 2.95 -4.22 4.30
N PRO A 262 3.01 -2.93 4.69
CA PRO A 262 4.04 -2.02 4.22
C PRO A 262 5.46 -2.60 4.47
N GLY A 263 6.33 -2.48 3.48
CA GLY A 263 7.73 -2.92 3.62
C GLY A 263 8.00 -4.42 3.46
N THR A 264 6.99 -5.26 3.16
CA THR A 264 7.18 -6.70 2.88
C THR A 264 7.91 -6.99 1.56
N GLY A 265 8.20 -5.97 0.75
CA GLY A 265 8.97 -6.10 -0.49
C GLY A 265 8.13 -6.39 -1.74
N LYS A 266 6.88 -5.91 -1.80
CA LYS A 266 5.98 -6.04 -2.97
C LYS A 266 6.60 -5.52 -4.26
N SER A 267 7.08 -4.28 -4.27
CA SER A 267 7.71 -3.66 -5.44
C SER A 267 9.06 -4.34 -5.77
N GLU A 268 9.80 -4.80 -4.77
CA GLU A 268 11.03 -5.58 -4.97
C GLU A 268 10.75 -6.96 -5.60
N LEU A 269 9.63 -7.62 -5.27
CA LEU A 269 9.27 -8.90 -5.89
C LEU A 269 8.96 -8.71 -7.38
N ALA A 270 8.22 -7.66 -7.73
CA ALA A 270 7.94 -7.31 -9.12
C ALA A 270 9.23 -7.05 -9.91
N ARG A 271 10.19 -6.33 -9.31
CA ARG A 271 11.54 -6.09 -9.88
C ARG A 271 12.31 -7.39 -10.07
N ALA A 272 12.32 -8.27 -9.06
CA ALA A 272 13.03 -9.55 -9.12
C ALA A 272 12.47 -10.46 -10.22
N LEU A 273 11.14 -10.54 -10.35
CA LEU A 273 10.47 -11.28 -11.42
C LEU A 273 10.77 -10.69 -12.79
N ALA A 274 10.73 -9.37 -12.95
CA ALA A 274 11.05 -8.72 -14.21
C ALA A 274 12.49 -8.99 -14.65
N ALA A 275 13.45 -8.88 -13.72
CA ALA A 275 14.87 -9.15 -13.96
C ALA A 275 15.10 -10.60 -14.41
N GLU A 276 14.44 -11.57 -13.76
CA GLU A 276 14.58 -12.99 -14.12
C GLU A 276 13.96 -13.32 -15.48
N LEU A 277 12.82 -12.72 -15.82
CA LEU A 277 12.14 -12.92 -17.10
C LEU A 277 12.83 -12.16 -18.27
N GLY A 278 13.79 -11.29 -17.95
CA GLY A 278 14.43 -10.39 -18.91
C GLY A 278 13.46 -9.36 -19.49
N CYS A 279 12.50 -8.91 -18.67
CA CYS A 279 11.53 -7.88 -19.05
C CYS A 279 11.92 -6.52 -18.48
N GLU A 280 11.64 -5.45 -19.23
CA GLU A 280 11.72 -4.08 -18.72
C GLU A 280 10.55 -3.83 -17.77
N LEU A 281 10.79 -3.21 -16.62
CA LEU A 281 9.75 -2.89 -15.64
C LEU A 281 9.51 -1.38 -15.61
N PHE A 282 8.25 -0.96 -15.64
CA PHE A 282 7.86 0.45 -15.60
C PHE A 282 6.89 0.72 -14.46
N ASP A 283 7.15 1.75 -13.67
CA ASP A 283 6.32 2.20 -12.55
C ASP A 283 5.37 3.32 -13.02
N VAL A 284 4.10 3.25 -12.64
CA VAL A 284 3.14 4.36 -12.83
C VAL A 284 3.35 5.38 -11.71
N ALA A 285 3.70 6.61 -12.07
CA ALA A 285 4.02 7.66 -11.12
C ALA A 285 2.84 7.96 -10.16
N SER A 286 3.16 8.14 -8.88
CA SER A 286 2.25 8.63 -7.84
C SER A 286 2.37 10.14 -7.62
N GLU A 287 3.47 10.75 -8.05
CA GLU A 287 3.81 12.16 -7.92
C GLU A 287 4.11 12.74 -9.31
N ASP A 288 3.82 14.02 -9.52
CA ASP A 288 4.19 14.73 -10.75
C ASP A 288 5.59 15.35 -10.66
N ALA A 289 5.98 16.13 -11.68
CA ALA A 289 7.31 16.74 -11.75
C ALA A 289 7.61 17.73 -10.60
N ASP A 290 6.57 18.30 -10.00
CA ASP A 290 6.68 19.23 -8.87
C ASP A 290 6.68 18.50 -7.51
N GLY A 291 6.48 17.17 -7.53
CA GLY A 291 6.36 16.32 -6.34
C GLY A 291 4.96 16.32 -5.73
N ASP A 292 3.97 16.87 -6.44
CA ASP A 292 2.59 16.90 -5.96
C ASP A 292 1.89 15.55 -6.23
N PRO A 293 1.02 15.07 -5.32
CA PRO A 293 0.30 13.83 -5.51
C PRO A 293 -0.59 13.83 -6.76
N VAL A 294 -0.45 12.80 -7.57
CA VAL A 294 -1.22 12.62 -8.80
C VAL A 294 -2.55 11.94 -8.49
N THR A 295 -3.66 12.55 -8.92
CA THR A 295 -5.00 11.96 -8.74
C THR A 295 -5.12 10.58 -9.38
N GLY A 296 -5.90 9.67 -8.79
CA GLY A 296 -6.11 8.32 -9.33
C GLY A 296 -6.63 8.29 -10.79
N GLU A 297 -7.36 9.32 -11.23
CA GLU A 297 -7.78 9.45 -12.63
C GLU A 297 -6.58 9.68 -13.58
N ARG A 298 -5.64 10.56 -13.20
CA ARG A 298 -4.41 10.80 -13.95
C ARG A 298 -3.49 9.58 -13.93
N ARG A 299 -3.37 8.89 -12.79
CA ARG A 299 -2.59 7.63 -12.70
C ARG A 299 -3.17 6.53 -13.62
N LEU A 300 -4.49 6.36 -13.65
CA LEU A 300 -5.16 5.43 -14.59
C LEU A 300 -4.97 5.81 -16.06
N ARG A 301 -4.82 7.10 -16.35
CA ARG A 301 -4.57 7.60 -17.70
C ARG A 301 -3.13 7.34 -18.13
N ALA A 302 -2.17 7.58 -17.25
CA ALA A 302 -0.78 7.17 -17.42
C ALA A 302 -0.67 5.67 -17.70
N TYR A 303 -1.35 4.84 -16.89
CA TYR A 303 -1.42 3.40 -17.10
C TYR A 303 -1.93 3.00 -18.51
N ARG A 304 -2.96 3.68 -19.05
CA ARG A 304 -3.43 3.43 -20.42
C ARG A 304 -2.40 3.77 -21.49
N ALA A 305 -1.68 4.88 -21.28
CA ALA A 305 -0.58 5.26 -22.17
C ALA A 305 0.50 4.19 -22.13
N ALA A 306 0.90 3.72 -20.94
CA ALA A 306 1.85 2.61 -20.79
C ALA A 306 1.41 1.36 -21.58
N GLN A 307 0.16 0.94 -21.39
CA GLN A 307 -0.42 -0.22 -22.08
C GLN A 307 -0.38 -0.10 -23.61
N SER A 308 -0.53 1.11 -24.14
CA SER A 308 -0.51 1.35 -25.59
C SER A 308 0.92 1.41 -26.13
N PHE A 309 1.83 2.09 -25.42
CA PHE A 309 3.20 2.34 -25.89
C PHE A 309 4.12 1.11 -25.72
N PHE A 310 3.89 0.29 -24.70
CA PHE A 310 4.75 -0.85 -24.40
C PHE A 310 4.23 -2.18 -24.93
N CYS A 311 3.07 -2.21 -25.62
CA CYS A 311 2.47 -3.47 -26.09
C CYS A 311 3.31 -4.27 -27.10
N GLN A 312 4.32 -3.65 -27.72
CA GLN A 312 5.24 -4.31 -28.65
C GLN A 312 6.59 -4.67 -28.00
N ARG A 313 6.75 -4.42 -26.69
CA ARG A 313 8.00 -4.65 -25.94
C ARG A 313 7.83 -5.81 -24.96
N ARG A 314 8.94 -6.44 -24.57
CA ARG A 314 8.97 -7.35 -23.42
C ARG A 314 9.01 -6.51 -22.13
N ALA A 315 7.85 -5.95 -21.78
CA ALA A 315 7.71 -5.04 -20.67
C ALA A 315 6.66 -5.54 -19.66
N LEU A 316 6.79 -5.07 -18.42
CA LEU A 316 5.87 -5.26 -17.31
C LEU A 316 5.57 -3.88 -16.70
N ILE A 317 4.37 -3.71 -16.15
CA ILE A 317 3.97 -2.45 -15.50
C ILE A 317 3.68 -2.71 -14.03
N VAL A 318 4.10 -1.78 -13.16
CA VAL A 318 3.74 -1.74 -11.75
C VAL A 318 2.81 -0.56 -11.51
N PHE A 319 1.67 -0.84 -10.91
CA PHE A 319 0.76 0.14 -10.35
C PHE A 319 0.80 -0.01 -8.83
N ASP A 320 1.54 0.86 -8.14
CA ASP A 320 1.63 0.85 -6.67
C ASP A 320 0.45 1.60 -6.03
N GLU A 321 0.17 1.38 -4.75
CA GLU A 321 -0.88 2.07 -3.98
C GLU A 321 -2.23 2.10 -4.71
N VAL A 322 -2.70 0.92 -5.13
CA VAL A 322 -3.95 0.77 -5.88
C VAL A 322 -5.17 1.23 -5.07
N GLU A 323 -5.06 1.28 -3.74
CA GLU A 323 -6.07 1.86 -2.85
C GLU A 323 -6.50 3.29 -3.28
N ASP A 324 -5.60 4.13 -3.80
CA ASP A 324 -5.93 5.49 -4.29
C ASP A 324 -6.95 5.50 -5.42
N VAL A 325 -7.01 4.40 -6.17
CA VAL A 325 -7.90 4.24 -7.32
C VAL A 325 -9.13 3.43 -6.95
N PHE A 326 -8.93 2.35 -6.19
CA PHE A 326 -9.92 1.30 -5.97
C PHE A 326 -10.65 1.41 -4.63
N ALA A 327 -10.02 1.94 -3.57
CA ALA A 327 -10.60 1.94 -2.24
C ALA A 327 -11.77 2.92 -2.12
N ASP A 328 -12.80 2.47 -1.42
CA ASP A 328 -14.00 3.22 -1.14
C ASP A 328 -13.70 4.45 -0.29
N GLY A 329 -14.31 5.58 -0.67
CA GLY A 329 -14.30 6.80 0.13
C GLY A 329 -15.13 6.62 1.39
N ASP A 330 -14.59 5.89 2.37
CA ASP A 330 -15.18 5.69 3.69
C ASP A 330 -14.99 6.91 4.61
N GLY A 331 -14.95 8.09 4.00
CA GLY A 331 -15.23 9.33 4.69
C GLY A 331 -16.75 9.50 4.78
N MET A 332 -17.22 9.96 5.92
CA MET A 332 -18.59 10.38 6.34
C MET A 332 -19.45 11.17 5.30
N SER A 333 -18.94 11.39 4.08
CA SER A 333 -19.49 12.11 2.94
C SER A 333 -19.98 11.23 1.77
N GLY A 334 -19.81 9.89 1.76
CA GLY A 334 -20.42 9.01 0.75
C GLY A 334 -19.95 9.21 -0.70
N ARG A 335 -18.72 9.69 -0.92
CA ARG A 335 -18.16 9.90 -2.28
C ARG A 335 -17.66 8.57 -2.85
N LYS A 336 -18.29 8.10 -3.93
CA LYS A 336 -17.85 6.93 -4.72
C LYS A 336 -16.40 7.09 -5.20
N SER A 337 -15.60 6.03 -5.05
CA SER A 337 -14.20 5.97 -5.51
C SER A 337 -14.07 6.19 -7.03
N THR A 338 -12.86 6.54 -7.49
CA THR A 338 -12.57 6.71 -8.92
C THR A 338 -12.91 5.44 -9.69
N ALA A 339 -12.58 4.28 -9.12
CA ALA A 339 -12.95 2.98 -9.66
C ALA A 339 -14.45 2.73 -9.72
N GLN A 340 -15.20 3.04 -8.66
CA GLN A 340 -16.65 2.84 -8.65
C GLN A 340 -17.39 3.75 -9.66
N ARG A 341 -16.95 5.00 -9.82
CA ARG A 341 -17.50 5.90 -10.85
C ARG A 341 -17.26 5.36 -12.27
N ARG A 342 -16.19 4.57 -12.46
CA ARG A 342 -15.72 4.05 -13.75
C ARG A 342 -15.69 2.52 -13.79
N LYS A 343 -16.58 1.84 -13.04
CA LYS A 343 -16.53 0.38 -12.84
C LYS A 343 -16.51 -0.43 -14.14
N ALA A 344 -17.44 -0.14 -15.06
CA ALA A 344 -17.49 -0.79 -16.38
C ALA A 344 -16.26 -0.48 -17.27
N TRP A 345 -15.53 0.58 -16.96
CA TRP A 345 -14.32 0.95 -17.69
C TRP A 345 -13.10 0.22 -17.12
N ILE A 346 -12.85 0.24 -15.81
CA ILE A 346 -11.75 -0.52 -15.17
C ILE A 346 -11.86 -2.00 -15.50
N ASN A 347 -13.09 -2.52 -15.48
CA ASN A 347 -13.40 -3.87 -15.87
C ASN A 347 -12.82 -4.26 -17.24
N ARG A 348 -13.06 -3.42 -18.27
CA ARG A 348 -12.49 -3.64 -19.60
C ARG A 348 -10.98 -3.48 -19.61
N THR A 349 -10.45 -2.57 -18.81
CA THR A 349 -9.01 -2.34 -18.73
C THR A 349 -8.27 -3.54 -18.17
N LEU A 350 -8.81 -4.22 -17.15
CA LEU A 350 -8.26 -5.48 -16.66
C LEU A 350 -8.46 -6.63 -17.65
N GLU A 351 -9.53 -6.64 -18.45
CA GLU A 351 -9.74 -7.71 -19.45
C GLU A 351 -8.89 -7.54 -20.73
N GLN A 352 -8.45 -6.31 -21.04
CA GLN A 352 -7.88 -5.96 -22.34
C GLN A 352 -6.46 -5.38 -22.26
N ASN A 353 -5.81 -5.41 -21.09
CA ASN A 353 -4.44 -4.94 -20.97
C ASN A 353 -3.50 -5.83 -21.80
N LYS A 354 -2.67 -5.21 -22.63
CA LYS A 354 -1.75 -5.91 -23.53
C LYS A 354 -0.41 -6.21 -22.88
N VAL A 355 -0.05 -5.42 -21.88
CA VAL A 355 1.19 -5.51 -21.11
C VAL A 355 0.82 -6.08 -19.74
N PRO A 356 1.43 -7.18 -19.30
CA PRO A 356 1.17 -7.74 -17.98
C PRO A 356 1.44 -6.72 -16.87
N THR A 357 0.55 -6.66 -15.89
CA THR A 357 0.58 -5.61 -14.85
C THR A 357 0.53 -6.19 -13.45
N PHE A 358 1.45 -5.72 -12.60
CA PHE A 358 1.41 -5.90 -11.16
C PHE A 358 0.64 -4.75 -10.52
N TRP A 359 -0.34 -5.10 -9.70
CA TRP A 359 -1.18 -4.19 -8.93
C TRP A 359 -0.84 -4.38 -7.46
N LEU A 360 -0.18 -3.40 -6.85
CA LEU A 360 0.34 -3.52 -5.49
C LEU A 360 -0.60 -2.81 -4.51
N SER A 361 -0.94 -3.48 -3.41
CA SER A 361 -1.76 -2.91 -2.35
C SER A 361 -1.19 -3.19 -0.98
N ASN A 362 -1.42 -2.28 -0.02
CA ASN A 362 -1.11 -2.55 1.38
C ASN A 362 -2.20 -3.36 2.08
N THR A 363 -3.43 -3.32 1.58
CA THR A 363 -4.59 -4.03 2.15
C THR A 363 -5.46 -4.63 1.05
N VAL A 364 -6.19 -5.70 1.36
CA VAL A 364 -7.26 -6.21 0.47
C VAL A 364 -8.62 -5.61 0.86
N GLY A 365 -8.72 -5.08 2.08
CA GLY A 365 -9.92 -4.39 2.57
C GLY A 365 -10.15 -3.09 1.80
N GLY A 366 -11.33 -2.97 1.20
CA GLY A 366 -11.74 -1.78 0.44
C GLY A 366 -11.78 -1.95 -1.08
N ILE A 367 -11.33 -3.08 -1.64
CA ILE A 367 -11.43 -3.36 -3.08
C ILE A 367 -12.71 -4.16 -3.38
N ASP A 368 -13.52 -3.68 -4.32
CA ASP A 368 -14.76 -4.34 -4.75
C ASP A 368 -14.47 -5.78 -5.25
N PRO A 369 -15.19 -6.80 -4.74
CA PRO A 369 -15.01 -8.20 -5.15
C PRO A 369 -15.17 -8.43 -6.67
N ALA A 370 -15.88 -7.56 -7.39
CA ALA A 370 -16.00 -7.63 -8.85
C ALA A 370 -14.67 -7.38 -9.57
N PHE A 371 -13.77 -6.55 -9.01
CA PHE A 371 -12.42 -6.36 -9.52
C PHE A 371 -11.53 -7.55 -9.17
N MET A 372 -11.65 -8.07 -7.94
CA MET A 372 -10.86 -9.23 -7.48
C MET A 372 -10.98 -10.45 -8.40
N ARG A 373 -12.18 -10.69 -8.96
CA ARG A 373 -12.45 -11.81 -9.90
C ARG A 373 -11.73 -11.70 -11.25
N ARG A 374 -11.08 -10.58 -11.56
CA ARG A 374 -10.44 -10.30 -12.85
C ARG A 374 -8.92 -10.25 -12.78
N PHE A 375 -8.36 -10.41 -11.58
CA PHE A 375 -6.95 -10.70 -11.44
C PHE A 375 -6.76 -12.19 -11.67
N ASP A 376 -5.81 -12.55 -12.54
CA ASP A 376 -5.45 -13.93 -12.81
C ASP A 376 -4.87 -14.60 -11.56
N LEU A 377 -4.08 -13.83 -10.80
CA LEU A 377 -3.42 -14.27 -9.58
C LEU A 377 -3.52 -13.19 -8.51
N VAL A 378 -3.85 -13.63 -7.29
CA VAL A 378 -3.88 -12.81 -6.08
C VAL A 378 -2.87 -13.43 -5.12
N VAL A 379 -1.78 -12.72 -4.84
CA VAL A 379 -0.67 -13.21 -4.03
C VAL A 379 -0.51 -12.36 -2.78
N GLU A 380 -0.65 -13.01 -1.62
CA GLU A 380 -0.32 -12.42 -0.32
C GLU A 380 1.21 -12.49 -0.12
N LEU A 381 1.84 -11.36 0.17
CA LEU A 381 3.20 -11.25 0.68
C LEU A 381 3.12 -11.05 2.20
N PRO A 382 3.12 -12.13 2.99
CA PRO A 382 3.12 -12.02 4.45
C PRO A 382 4.47 -11.47 4.93
N VAL A 383 4.53 -11.09 6.21
CA VAL A 383 5.83 -10.82 6.83
C VAL A 383 6.67 -12.10 6.78
N PRO A 384 7.96 -12.04 6.37
CA PRO A 384 8.80 -13.23 6.28
C PRO A 384 8.85 -13.99 7.61
N PRO A 385 8.87 -15.33 7.62
CA PRO A 385 9.03 -16.13 8.83
C PRO A 385 10.33 -15.81 9.58
N ARG A 386 10.39 -16.12 10.88
CA ARG A 386 11.57 -15.87 11.74
C ARG A 386 12.89 -16.29 11.09
N ALA A 387 12.98 -17.54 10.61
CA ALA A 387 14.21 -18.06 10.01
C ALA A 387 14.70 -17.22 8.82
N GLN A 388 13.77 -16.68 8.04
CA GLN A 388 14.08 -15.81 6.91
C GLN A 388 14.40 -14.39 7.36
N ARG A 389 13.71 -13.83 8.37
CA ARG A 389 14.09 -12.55 8.98
C ARG A 389 15.50 -12.59 9.54
N GLU A 390 15.88 -13.69 10.20
CA GLU A 390 17.26 -13.89 10.67
C GLU A 390 18.26 -13.86 9.51
N ARG A 391 17.94 -14.50 8.38
CA ARG A 391 18.80 -14.45 7.19
C ARG A 391 18.93 -13.03 6.64
N ILE A 392 17.81 -12.33 6.46
CA ILE A 392 17.79 -10.93 6.01
C ILE A 392 18.60 -10.03 6.95
N LEU A 393 18.49 -10.25 8.26
CA LEU A 393 19.27 -9.53 9.27
C LEU A 393 20.76 -9.86 9.20
N ARG A 394 21.15 -11.12 8.96
CA ARG A 394 22.56 -11.48 8.76
C ARG A 394 23.11 -10.88 7.47
N ASP A 395 22.36 -10.93 6.39
CA ASP A 395 22.80 -10.44 5.09
C ASP A 395 22.93 -8.90 5.11
N ALA A 396 22.03 -8.19 5.79
CA ALA A 396 22.06 -6.72 5.88
C ALA A 396 23.01 -6.19 6.98
N CYS A 397 23.11 -6.89 8.11
CA CYS A 397 23.70 -6.37 9.36
C CYS A 397 24.57 -7.39 10.12
N GLY A 398 24.90 -8.55 9.56
CA GLY A 398 25.60 -9.64 10.28
C GLY A 398 27.01 -9.30 10.73
N ASP A 399 27.64 -8.30 10.10
CA ASP A 399 28.90 -7.69 10.52
C ASP A 399 28.73 -6.72 11.69
N LEU A 400 27.53 -6.14 11.86
CA LEU A 400 27.19 -5.17 12.90
C LEU A 400 26.50 -5.78 14.11
N LEU A 401 25.91 -6.97 13.98
CA LEU A 401 25.15 -7.67 15.01
C LEU A 401 25.75 -9.05 15.31
N GLY A 402 25.88 -9.39 16.60
CA GLY A 402 26.14 -10.78 16.99
C GLY A 402 24.90 -11.68 16.79
N ASP A 403 25.12 -12.99 16.67
CA ASP A 403 24.07 -13.99 16.41
C ASP A 403 22.89 -13.91 17.39
N ASP A 404 23.16 -13.66 18.68
CA ASP A 404 22.12 -13.53 19.71
C ASP A 404 21.23 -12.30 19.49
N ALA A 405 21.80 -11.20 18.98
CA ALA A 405 21.04 -9.99 18.68
C ALA A 405 20.20 -10.18 17.42
N VAL A 406 20.74 -10.86 16.39
CA VAL A 406 19.99 -11.22 15.18
C VAL A 406 18.78 -12.09 15.54
N ARG A 407 18.98 -13.16 16.33
CA ARG A 407 17.89 -14.05 16.74
C ARG A 407 16.80 -13.30 17.51
N ARG A 408 17.18 -12.37 18.40
CA ARG A 408 16.24 -11.56 19.20
C ARG A 408 15.45 -10.58 18.34
N ILE A 409 16.11 -9.87 17.44
CA ILE A 409 15.45 -8.89 16.57
C ILE A 409 14.50 -9.62 15.60
N ALA A 410 14.89 -10.81 15.12
CA ALA A 410 14.06 -11.64 14.25
C ALA A 410 12.81 -12.22 14.94
N GLU A 411 12.73 -12.24 16.27
CA GLU A 411 11.52 -12.65 16.99
C GLU A 411 10.38 -11.64 16.83
N SER A 412 10.68 -10.40 16.44
CA SER A 412 9.63 -9.43 16.14
C SER A 412 8.98 -9.72 14.79
N ASP A 413 7.66 -9.83 14.85
CA ASP A 413 6.81 -10.16 13.71
C ASP A 413 6.36 -8.94 12.93
N ALA A 414 6.64 -7.75 13.47
CA ALA A 414 6.44 -6.47 12.80
C ALA A 414 7.65 -6.05 11.95
N LEU A 415 8.76 -6.79 12.05
CA LEU A 415 10.00 -6.41 11.40
C LEU A 415 9.98 -6.69 9.90
N ALA A 416 9.60 -5.68 9.13
CA ALA A 416 9.70 -5.70 7.68
C ALA A 416 11.17 -5.57 7.21
N PRO A 417 11.59 -6.28 6.13
CA PRO A 417 12.94 -6.19 5.56
C PRO A 417 13.40 -4.77 5.22
N ALA A 418 12.46 -3.92 4.78
CA ALA A 418 12.73 -2.52 4.46
C ALA A 418 13.23 -1.72 5.67
N VAL A 419 12.70 -2.00 6.87
CA VAL A 419 13.11 -1.34 8.12
C VAL A 419 14.56 -1.70 8.43
N VAL A 420 14.91 -2.99 8.32
CA VAL A 420 16.26 -3.50 8.56
C VAL A 420 17.26 -2.81 7.62
N SER A 421 16.98 -2.81 6.32
CA SER A 421 17.86 -2.21 5.30
C SER A 421 18.06 -0.71 5.52
N ARG A 422 16.99 0.01 5.86
CA ARG A 422 17.05 1.45 6.15
C ARG A 422 17.91 1.75 7.37
N VAL A 423 17.68 1.05 8.48
CA VAL A 423 18.42 1.27 9.72
C VAL A 423 19.89 0.90 9.55
N ALA A 424 20.19 -0.21 8.89
CA ALA A 424 21.55 -0.62 8.55
C ALA A 424 22.30 0.49 7.79
N SER A 425 21.66 1.05 6.77
CA SER A 425 22.23 2.15 5.97
C SER A 425 22.54 3.39 6.82
N VAL A 426 21.68 3.73 7.79
CA VAL A 426 21.92 4.84 8.72
C VAL A 426 23.14 4.57 9.60
N VAL A 427 23.20 3.39 10.24
CA VAL A 427 24.29 3.03 11.17
C VAL A 427 25.63 2.98 10.43
N ARG A 428 25.68 2.38 9.23
CA ARG A 428 26.90 2.32 8.40
C ARG A 428 27.42 3.71 8.02
N ARG A 429 26.55 4.70 7.81
CA ARG A 429 26.96 6.08 7.47
C ARG A 429 27.55 6.87 8.64
N ILE A 430 27.33 6.42 9.88
CA ILE A 430 27.80 7.10 11.10
C ILE A 430 28.77 6.23 11.90
N GLU A 431 29.12 5.04 11.39
CA GLU A 431 29.91 4.03 12.11
C GLU A 431 31.27 4.57 12.55
N ASP A 432 31.91 5.38 11.70
CA ASP A 432 33.17 6.09 11.97
C ASP A 432 33.07 7.11 13.10
N ARG A 433 31.86 7.57 13.44
CA ARG A 433 31.58 8.52 14.53
C ARG A 433 31.05 7.87 15.79
N LEU A 434 30.75 6.56 15.76
CA LEU A 434 30.28 5.82 16.92
C LEU A 434 31.46 5.34 17.76
N THR A 435 31.26 5.24 19.07
CA THR A 435 32.25 4.59 19.94
C THR A 435 32.35 3.09 19.59
N PRO A 436 33.53 2.48 19.71
CA PRO A 436 33.71 1.05 19.43
C PRO A 436 32.70 0.21 20.22
N GLY A 437 31.95 -0.66 19.53
CA GLY A 437 30.90 -1.51 20.11
C GLY A 437 29.54 -0.82 20.33
N ALA A 438 29.36 0.44 19.96
CA ALA A 438 28.07 1.13 20.02
C ALA A 438 27.16 0.85 18.81
N ALA A 439 27.70 0.44 17.66
CA ALA A 439 26.92 0.15 16.46
C ALA A 439 25.80 -0.90 16.66
N PRO A 440 26.02 -2.05 17.34
CA PRO A 440 24.94 -3.00 17.62
C PRO A 440 23.81 -2.38 18.46
N ARG A 441 24.15 -1.53 19.44
CA ARG A 441 23.17 -0.87 20.32
C ARG A 441 22.38 0.20 19.56
N ALA A 442 23.05 0.99 18.74
CA ALA A 442 22.41 2.00 17.89
C ALA A 442 21.43 1.36 16.90
N LEU A 443 21.82 0.24 16.29
CA LEU A 443 20.99 -0.50 15.35
C LEU A 443 19.75 -1.08 16.01
N ALA A 444 19.91 -1.77 17.14
CA ALA A 444 18.79 -2.32 17.91
C ALA A 444 17.82 -1.20 18.37
N TRP A 445 18.36 -0.08 18.86
CA TRP A 445 17.55 1.08 19.26
C TRP A 445 16.77 1.70 18.10
N LEU A 446 17.42 1.92 16.94
CA LEU A 446 16.75 2.48 15.76
C LEU A 446 15.65 1.56 15.20
N ILE A 447 15.86 0.24 15.25
CA ILE A 447 14.81 -0.73 14.88
C ILE A 447 13.65 -0.62 15.86
N ASP A 448 13.92 -0.60 17.17
CA ASP A 448 12.90 -0.49 18.21
C ASP A 448 12.07 0.78 18.06
N GLN A 449 12.72 1.94 17.92
CA GLN A 449 12.05 3.22 17.71
C GLN A 449 11.24 3.26 16.41
N SER A 450 11.75 2.65 15.33
CA SER A 450 11.02 2.56 14.07
C SER A 450 9.75 1.72 14.20
N LEU A 451 9.77 0.70 15.04
CA LEU A 451 8.65 -0.22 15.27
C LEU A 451 7.66 0.35 16.30
N GLU A 452 8.14 0.99 17.35
CA GLU A 452 7.34 1.78 18.30
C GLU A 452 6.52 2.87 17.59
N ALA A 453 7.14 3.61 16.67
CA ALA A 453 6.45 4.64 15.88
C ALA A 453 5.33 4.08 14.99
N GLN A 454 5.37 2.78 14.67
CA GLN A 454 4.34 2.06 13.92
C GLN A 454 3.30 1.39 14.84
N GLY A 455 3.39 1.60 16.16
CA GLY A 455 2.52 0.99 17.16
C GLY A 455 2.83 -0.49 17.44
N LEU A 456 3.99 -0.99 16.99
CA LEU A 456 4.38 -2.40 17.07
C LEU A 456 5.75 -2.55 17.76
N PRO A 457 5.93 -2.10 19.02
CA PRO A 457 7.22 -2.13 19.72
C PRO A 457 7.90 -3.50 19.67
N LEU A 458 9.23 -3.54 19.63
CA LEU A 458 9.91 -4.80 19.88
C LEU A 458 9.52 -5.23 21.31
N ARG A 459 8.90 -6.41 21.45
CA ARG A 459 8.73 -7.04 22.76
C ARG A 459 10.12 -7.50 23.26
N THR A 460 10.95 -6.54 23.70
CA THR A 460 12.33 -6.73 24.15
C THR A 460 12.41 -7.33 25.54
N HIS A 461 11.31 -7.30 26.30
CA HIS A 461 11.21 -8.03 27.54
C HIS A 461 10.95 -9.51 27.25
N ASP A 462 11.97 -10.31 27.60
CA ASP A 462 12.16 -11.77 27.55
C ASP A 462 11.00 -12.57 28.21
N ALA A 463 9.75 -12.28 27.86
CA ALA A 463 8.57 -12.99 28.33
C ALA A 463 8.54 -14.43 27.78
N SER A 464 9.26 -14.70 26.69
CA SER A 464 9.44 -16.02 26.08
C SER A 464 10.41 -16.92 26.85
N ARG A 465 11.32 -16.35 27.67
CA ARG A 465 12.37 -17.14 28.32
C ARG A 465 11.83 -17.85 29.56
N LEU A 466 12.15 -19.13 29.68
CA LEU A 466 11.83 -19.89 30.87
C LEU A 466 12.52 -19.30 32.10
N PRO A 467 11.86 -19.27 33.27
CA PRO A 467 12.50 -18.93 34.53
C PRO A 467 13.74 -19.79 34.76
N ALA A 468 14.79 -19.22 35.36
CA ALA A 468 15.97 -19.99 35.70
C ALA A 468 15.62 -21.16 36.63
N GLY A 469 16.11 -22.36 36.30
CA GLY A 469 15.83 -23.59 37.05
C GLY A 469 14.46 -24.23 36.79
N TYR A 470 13.72 -23.77 35.76
CA TYR A 470 12.43 -24.36 35.38
C TYR A 470 12.55 -25.86 35.06
N ASP A 471 11.58 -26.63 35.57
CA ASP A 471 11.46 -28.06 35.31
C ASP A 471 9.98 -28.45 35.26
N ALA A 472 9.54 -29.00 34.13
CA ALA A 472 8.18 -29.45 33.95
C ALA A 472 7.83 -30.62 34.89
N ALA A 473 8.80 -31.43 35.32
CA ALA A 473 8.57 -32.55 36.23
C ALA A 473 8.28 -32.10 37.68
N LEU A 474 8.63 -30.86 38.04
CA LEU A 474 8.38 -30.29 39.36
C LEU A 474 7.02 -29.57 39.46
N LEU A 475 6.24 -29.53 38.39
CA LEU A 475 4.90 -28.94 38.40
C LEU A 475 3.88 -29.93 38.94
N ASN A 476 2.94 -29.44 39.75
CA ASN A 476 1.81 -30.25 40.18
C ASN A 476 0.71 -30.20 39.10
N ALA A 477 0.70 -31.20 38.24
CA ALA A 477 -0.35 -31.41 37.24
C ALA A 477 -0.99 -32.80 37.41
N ASP A 478 -2.24 -32.95 36.98
CA ASP A 478 -2.94 -34.23 36.97
C ASP A 478 -2.48 -35.19 35.86
N THR A 479 -1.51 -34.76 35.06
CA THR A 479 -0.93 -35.50 33.93
C THR A 479 0.60 -35.40 33.98
N ASP A 480 1.30 -36.46 33.60
CA ASP A 480 2.77 -36.45 33.43
C ASP A 480 3.16 -35.55 32.24
N LEU A 481 3.62 -34.33 32.56
CA LEU A 481 3.93 -33.30 31.58
C LEU A 481 5.13 -33.65 30.68
N PRO A 482 6.27 -34.16 31.20
CA PRO A 482 7.35 -34.68 30.35
C PRO A 482 6.90 -35.76 29.37
N LEU A 483 6.14 -36.77 29.84
CA LEU A 483 5.67 -37.85 28.97
C LEU A 483 4.70 -37.34 27.89
N LEU A 484 3.84 -36.38 28.24
CA LEU A 484 2.95 -35.73 27.29
C LEU A 484 3.73 -35.01 26.18
N ALA A 485 4.80 -34.29 26.54
CA ALA A 485 5.64 -33.61 25.56
C ALA A 485 6.33 -34.58 24.60
N GLU A 486 6.72 -35.77 25.05
CA GLU A 486 7.25 -36.83 24.18
C GLU A 486 6.19 -37.36 23.21
N GLY A 487 4.95 -37.55 23.68
CA GLY A 487 3.82 -37.90 22.82
C GLY A 487 3.59 -36.85 21.73
N LEU A 488 3.54 -35.58 22.11
CA LEU A 488 3.38 -34.45 21.18
C LEU A 488 4.56 -34.28 20.23
N ALA A 489 5.78 -34.66 20.62
CA ALA A 489 6.95 -34.63 19.74
C ALA A 489 6.81 -35.60 18.56
N SER A 490 6.10 -36.72 18.74
CA SER A 490 5.87 -37.71 17.70
C SER A 490 4.77 -37.31 16.70
N THR A 491 3.70 -36.67 17.17
CA THR A 491 2.55 -36.28 16.34
C THR A 491 2.66 -34.86 15.80
N ARG A 492 3.36 -33.97 16.51
CA ARG A 492 3.40 -32.51 16.29
C ARG A 492 2.02 -31.86 16.15
N SER A 493 1.03 -32.47 16.79
CA SER A 493 -0.37 -32.06 16.74
C SER A 493 -1.05 -32.36 18.06
N GLY A 494 -1.84 -31.40 18.57
CA GLY A 494 -2.62 -31.59 19.79
C GLY A 494 -3.17 -30.27 20.35
N ARG A 495 -4.37 -30.32 20.92
CA ARG A 495 -5.11 -29.17 21.48
C ARG A 495 -5.24 -29.31 22.98
N LEU A 496 -4.43 -28.56 23.72
CA LEU A 496 -4.35 -28.61 25.18
C LEU A 496 -5.08 -27.43 25.81
N CYS A 497 -5.89 -27.69 26.83
CA CYS A 497 -6.41 -26.67 27.74
C CYS A 497 -5.71 -26.82 29.09
N LEU A 498 -4.85 -25.86 29.43
CA LEU A 498 -4.17 -25.78 30.73
C LEU A 498 -5.02 -24.91 31.65
N TYR A 499 -5.52 -25.47 32.74
CA TYR A 499 -6.36 -24.74 33.69
C TYR A 499 -5.87 -24.91 35.12
N GLY A 500 -6.09 -23.90 35.95
CA GLY A 500 -5.65 -23.94 37.35
C GLY A 500 -5.45 -22.56 37.95
N ARG A 501 -5.02 -22.51 39.21
CA ARG A 501 -4.81 -21.24 39.93
C ARG A 501 -3.73 -20.37 39.25
N PRO A 502 -3.75 -19.03 39.44
CA PRO A 502 -2.69 -18.15 38.93
C PRO A 502 -1.32 -18.54 39.48
N GLY A 503 -0.28 -18.45 38.66
CA GLY A 503 1.10 -18.70 39.07
C GLY A 503 1.53 -20.18 39.13
N THR A 504 0.68 -21.15 38.78
CA THR A 504 1.00 -22.59 38.79
C THR A 504 1.89 -23.06 37.63
N GLY A 505 2.28 -22.17 36.71
CA GLY A 505 3.23 -22.47 35.63
C GLY A 505 2.62 -22.82 34.27
N LYS A 506 1.32 -22.61 34.05
CA LYS A 506 0.61 -22.89 32.78
C LYS A 506 1.31 -22.28 31.55
N THR A 507 1.52 -20.96 31.55
CA THR A 507 2.17 -20.25 30.44
C THR A 507 3.64 -20.67 30.27
N ALA A 508 4.34 -20.96 31.37
CA ALA A 508 5.72 -21.43 31.34
C ALA A 508 5.82 -22.85 30.74
N TYR A 509 4.82 -23.71 30.97
CA TYR A 509 4.77 -25.04 30.35
C TYR A 509 4.60 -24.96 28.84
N GLY A 510 3.73 -24.09 28.32
CA GLY A 510 3.60 -23.92 26.87
C GLY A 510 4.90 -23.44 26.21
N ARG A 511 5.68 -22.59 26.89
CA ARG A 511 7.04 -22.19 26.43
C ARG A 511 8.01 -23.36 26.41
N TRP A 512 8.08 -24.10 27.52
CA TRP A 512 8.95 -25.27 27.63
C TRP A 512 8.60 -26.35 26.62
N LEU A 513 7.31 -26.54 26.36
CA LEU A 513 6.83 -27.46 25.34
C LEU A 513 7.35 -27.07 23.95
N ALA A 514 7.27 -25.80 23.57
CA ALA A 514 7.82 -25.34 22.29
C ALA A 514 9.33 -25.58 22.15
N GLU A 515 10.11 -25.26 23.21
CA GLU A 515 11.54 -25.56 23.25
C GLU A 515 11.82 -27.06 23.12
N ARG A 516 11.06 -27.90 23.84
CA ARG A 516 11.21 -29.36 23.82
C ARG A 516 10.87 -29.97 22.47
N LEU A 517 9.88 -29.41 21.76
CA LEU A 517 9.47 -29.82 20.42
C LEU A 517 10.41 -29.30 19.31
N GLY A 518 11.29 -28.34 19.64
CA GLY A 518 12.11 -27.64 18.65
C GLY A 518 11.29 -26.79 17.68
N MET A 519 10.12 -26.30 18.12
CA MET A 519 9.19 -25.52 17.31
C MET A 519 9.18 -24.06 17.76
N PRO A 520 8.96 -23.08 16.85
CA PRO A 520 8.74 -21.70 17.24
C PRO A 520 7.52 -21.59 18.18
N LEU A 521 7.52 -20.59 19.07
CA LEU A 521 6.38 -20.29 19.95
C LEU A 521 5.69 -19.01 19.49
N LEU A 522 4.38 -19.08 19.24
CA LEU A 522 3.53 -17.91 19.07
C LEU A 522 2.67 -17.72 20.33
N LEU A 523 3.03 -16.72 21.13
CA LEU A 523 2.33 -16.39 22.38
C LEU A 523 1.45 -15.14 22.19
N TYR A 524 0.14 -15.32 22.36
CA TYR A 524 -0.84 -14.24 22.37
C TYR A 524 -1.50 -14.16 23.75
N SER A 525 -1.64 -12.96 24.29
CA SER A 525 -2.61 -12.72 25.37
C SER A 525 -3.99 -12.51 24.75
N ALA A 526 -5.06 -12.70 25.52
CA ALA A 526 -6.39 -12.37 25.03
C ALA A 526 -6.54 -10.90 24.60
N SER A 527 -5.85 -9.98 25.28
CA SER A 527 -5.84 -8.55 24.89
C SER A 527 -5.20 -8.31 23.52
N ASP A 528 -4.27 -9.16 23.09
CA ASP A 528 -3.63 -9.06 21.76
C ASP A 528 -4.61 -9.43 20.63
N LEU A 529 -5.65 -10.19 20.94
CA LEU A 529 -6.64 -10.67 19.96
C LEU A 529 -7.91 -9.82 19.96
N MET A 530 -8.15 -9.02 21.01
CA MET A 530 -9.35 -8.22 21.16
C MET A 530 -9.22 -6.82 20.55
N SER A 531 -10.18 -6.44 19.72
CA SER A 531 -10.36 -5.07 19.22
C SER A 531 -11.72 -4.49 19.65
N LYS A 532 -11.81 -3.16 19.69
CA LYS A 532 -13.07 -2.42 19.90
C LYS A 532 -13.92 -2.33 18.64
N TRP A 533 -13.37 -2.66 17.48
CA TRP A 533 -14.04 -2.62 16.19
C TRP A 533 -14.62 -4.00 15.84
N VAL A 534 -15.89 -4.02 15.42
CA VAL A 534 -16.60 -5.27 15.08
C VAL A 534 -15.94 -5.94 13.87
N GLY A 535 -15.57 -7.21 13.98
CA GLY A 535 -14.97 -8.01 12.91
C GLY A 535 -13.44 -8.11 12.94
N GLU A 536 -12.75 -7.19 13.62
CA GLU A 536 -11.27 -7.22 13.71
C GLU A 536 -10.77 -8.33 14.63
N SER A 537 -11.46 -8.60 15.74
CA SER A 537 -11.08 -9.66 16.67
C SER A 537 -11.13 -11.05 16.01
N GLU A 538 -12.13 -11.31 15.16
CA GLU A 538 -12.24 -12.54 14.38
C GLU A 538 -11.10 -12.66 13.37
N GLN A 539 -10.74 -11.56 12.70
CA GLN A 539 -9.60 -11.53 11.78
C GLN A 539 -8.29 -11.82 12.49
N ASN A 540 -8.10 -11.28 13.71
CA ASN A 540 -6.92 -11.49 14.54
C ASN A 540 -6.80 -12.95 14.97
N ILE A 541 -7.88 -13.57 15.46
CA ILE A 541 -7.92 -15.00 15.82
C ILE A 541 -7.57 -15.84 14.59
N ALA A 542 -8.24 -15.58 13.46
CA ALA A 542 -8.00 -16.30 12.22
C ALA A 542 -6.55 -16.17 11.74
N ALA A 543 -5.97 -14.98 11.85
CA ALA A 543 -4.58 -14.70 11.49
C ALA A 543 -3.60 -15.44 12.41
N ALA A 544 -3.84 -15.48 13.73
CA ALA A 544 -2.99 -16.19 14.69
C ALA A 544 -2.88 -17.69 14.36
N PHE A 545 -4.00 -18.35 14.07
CA PHE A 545 -4.02 -19.77 13.67
C PHE A 545 -3.35 -20.03 12.32
N ARG A 546 -3.70 -19.24 11.28
CA ARG A 546 -3.05 -19.34 9.96
C ARG A 546 -1.54 -19.18 10.07
N ARG A 547 -1.10 -18.27 10.94
CA ARG A 547 0.30 -18.00 11.17
C ARG A 547 1.01 -19.16 11.86
N ALA A 548 0.39 -19.74 12.90
CA ALA A 548 0.92 -20.92 13.57
C ALA A 548 1.12 -22.09 12.59
N GLU A 549 0.19 -22.26 11.65
CA GLU A 549 0.28 -23.27 10.60
C GLU A 549 1.41 -22.97 9.60
N ARG A 550 1.49 -21.73 9.09
CA ARG A 550 2.56 -21.29 8.18
C ARG A 550 3.97 -21.44 8.79
N GLU A 551 4.12 -21.15 10.08
CA GLU A 551 5.40 -21.20 10.78
C GLU A 551 5.72 -22.57 11.42
N ASN A 552 4.80 -23.54 11.34
CA ASN A 552 4.88 -24.80 12.10
C ASN A 552 5.20 -24.54 13.60
N ALA A 553 4.48 -23.60 14.19
CA ALA A 553 4.72 -23.10 15.54
C ALA A 553 3.72 -23.67 16.56
N VAL A 554 4.14 -23.73 17.82
CA VAL A 554 3.23 -23.94 18.96
C VAL A 554 2.46 -22.65 19.18
N LEU A 555 1.13 -22.69 19.05
CA LEU A 555 0.26 -21.56 19.34
C LEU A 555 -0.16 -21.60 20.81
N LEU A 556 0.25 -20.62 21.60
CA LEU A 556 -0.13 -20.45 22.99
C LEU A 556 -1.00 -19.20 23.13
N ILE A 557 -2.26 -19.36 23.55
CA ILE A 557 -3.15 -18.24 23.89
C ILE A 557 -3.36 -18.24 25.40
N ASP A 558 -2.92 -17.17 26.06
CA ASP A 558 -3.06 -16.99 27.50
C ASP A 558 -4.34 -16.20 27.85
N GLU A 559 -4.92 -16.53 29.00
CA GLU A 559 -6.14 -15.91 29.54
C GLU A 559 -7.35 -16.00 28.60
N VAL A 560 -7.56 -17.18 28.00
CA VAL A 560 -8.70 -17.41 27.08
C VAL A 560 -10.06 -17.23 27.75
N ASP A 561 -10.13 -17.30 29.08
CA ASP A 561 -11.34 -17.06 29.88
C ASP A 561 -11.90 -15.64 29.77
N SER A 562 -11.14 -14.69 29.24
CA SER A 562 -11.62 -13.32 29.02
C SER A 562 -12.54 -13.18 27.80
N PHE A 563 -12.43 -14.05 26.79
CA PHE A 563 -13.27 -13.99 25.58
C PHE A 563 -13.95 -15.32 25.22
N LEU A 564 -13.46 -16.46 25.71
CA LEU A 564 -14.01 -17.79 25.46
C LEU A 564 -15.07 -18.18 26.51
N GLN A 565 -15.89 -17.21 26.91
CA GLN A 565 -16.92 -17.36 27.94
C GLN A 565 -18.16 -18.09 27.40
N ASP A 566 -18.97 -18.65 28.31
CA ASP A 566 -20.24 -19.27 27.94
C ASP A 566 -21.09 -18.31 27.09
N ARG A 567 -21.37 -18.73 25.86
CA ARG A 567 -22.17 -17.99 24.88
C ARG A 567 -23.57 -17.62 25.38
N THR A 568 -24.12 -18.31 26.36
CA THR A 568 -25.42 -17.97 26.97
C THR A 568 -25.36 -16.72 27.84
N GLN A 569 -24.16 -16.33 28.31
CA GLN A 569 -23.92 -15.12 29.11
C GLN A 569 -23.46 -13.92 28.27
N ALA A 570 -23.22 -14.14 26.97
CA ALA A 570 -22.80 -13.08 26.04
C ALA A 570 -23.86 -11.97 25.97
N ARG A 571 -23.43 -10.73 26.17
CA ARG A 571 -24.31 -9.54 26.14
C ARG A 571 -24.33 -8.89 24.77
N GLN A 572 -23.31 -9.14 23.95
CA GLN A 572 -23.13 -8.49 22.67
C GLN A 572 -22.97 -9.53 21.54
N PRO A 573 -23.51 -9.28 20.34
CA PRO A 573 -23.37 -10.19 19.20
C PRO A 573 -21.92 -10.47 18.79
N TRP A 574 -21.01 -9.50 18.98
CA TRP A 574 -19.60 -9.66 18.64
C TRP A 574 -18.87 -10.66 19.55
N GLU A 575 -19.28 -10.80 20.82
CA GLU A 575 -18.73 -11.81 21.74
C GLU A 575 -19.02 -13.23 21.23
N LEU A 576 -20.25 -13.47 20.74
CA LEU A 576 -20.65 -14.75 20.15
C LEU A 576 -19.86 -15.07 18.87
N SER A 577 -19.65 -14.06 18.03
CA SER A 577 -18.90 -14.19 16.77
C SER A 577 -17.45 -14.59 17.03
N MET A 578 -16.79 -13.97 18.02
CA MET A 578 -15.44 -14.32 18.43
C MET A 578 -15.31 -15.77 18.93
N VAL A 579 -16.24 -16.22 19.79
CA VAL A 579 -16.26 -17.61 20.28
C VAL A 579 -16.41 -18.58 19.10
N ASN A 580 -17.33 -18.30 18.18
CA ASN A 580 -17.55 -19.16 17.01
C ASN A 580 -16.34 -19.25 16.08
N GLU A 581 -15.65 -18.14 15.83
CA GLU A 581 -14.42 -18.13 15.03
C GLU A 581 -13.33 -18.96 15.71
N MET A 582 -13.16 -18.80 17.03
CA MET A 582 -12.20 -19.60 17.81
C MET A 582 -12.49 -21.10 17.69
N LEU A 583 -13.75 -21.52 17.86
CA LEU A 583 -14.16 -22.92 17.73
C LEU A 583 -13.86 -23.48 16.32
N THR A 584 -14.13 -22.68 15.28
CA THR A 584 -13.90 -23.04 13.88
C THR A 584 -12.41 -23.22 13.60
N ARG A 585 -11.56 -22.32 14.11
CA ARG A 585 -10.11 -22.39 13.97
C ARG A 585 -9.52 -23.56 14.75
N MET A 586 -9.96 -23.76 15.99
CA MET A 586 -9.55 -24.93 16.77
C MET A 586 -9.84 -26.22 16.03
N GLU A 587 -11.01 -26.37 15.40
CA GLU A 587 -11.42 -27.60 14.72
C GLU A 587 -10.60 -27.89 13.46
N SER A 588 -10.25 -26.86 12.70
CA SER A 588 -9.47 -26.97 11.46
C SER A 588 -7.95 -26.99 11.66
N PHE A 589 -7.45 -26.56 12.83
CA PHE A 589 -6.02 -26.46 13.08
C PHE A 589 -5.35 -27.83 13.28
N SER A 590 -4.27 -28.05 12.54
CA SER A 590 -3.52 -29.31 12.48
C SER A 590 -2.25 -29.33 13.35
N GLY A 591 -1.85 -28.20 13.95
CA GLY A 591 -0.65 -28.07 14.77
C GLY A 591 -0.84 -28.27 16.28
N VAL A 592 0.13 -27.79 17.07
CA VAL A 592 0.07 -27.81 18.54
C VAL A 592 -0.54 -26.50 19.05
N PHE A 593 -1.73 -26.60 19.63
CA PHE A 593 -2.45 -25.47 20.23
C PHE A 593 -2.54 -25.65 21.74
N VAL A 594 -2.18 -24.60 22.48
CA VAL A 594 -2.23 -24.55 23.94
C VAL A 594 -3.04 -23.33 24.36
N ALA A 595 -4.10 -23.54 25.13
CA ALA A 595 -4.85 -22.47 25.77
C ALA A 595 -4.59 -22.51 27.28
N SER A 596 -4.35 -21.36 27.91
CA SER A 596 -4.33 -21.26 29.37
C SER A 596 -5.48 -20.43 29.93
N THR A 597 -6.07 -20.92 31.01
CA THR A 597 -7.21 -20.27 31.71
C THR A 597 -7.02 -20.36 33.23
N ASN A 598 -7.49 -19.34 33.95
CA ASN A 598 -7.60 -19.39 35.40
C ASN A 598 -9.01 -19.82 35.87
N LEU A 599 -10.01 -19.72 35.00
CA LEU A 599 -11.43 -19.94 35.28
C LEU A 599 -12.03 -21.01 34.34
N MET A 600 -11.79 -22.28 34.65
CA MET A 600 -12.32 -23.41 33.85
C MET A 600 -13.85 -23.45 33.81
N GLU A 601 -14.52 -23.08 34.91
CA GLU A 601 -15.98 -23.14 35.05
C GLU A 601 -16.73 -22.14 34.15
N GLY A 602 -16.06 -21.04 33.74
CA GLY A 602 -16.66 -20.00 32.91
C GLY A 602 -16.50 -20.22 31.40
N LEU A 603 -15.79 -21.26 30.98
CA LEU A 603 -15.49 -21.52 29.56
C LEU A 603 -16.68 -22.11 28.80
N ASP A 604 -16.79 -21.76 27.52
CA ASP A 604 -17.83 -22.29 26.64
C ASP A 604 -17.78 -23.83 26.55
N PRO A 605 -18.91 -24.53 26.78
CA PRO A 605 -18.94 -25.99 26.74
C PRO A 605 -18.55 -26.60 25.38
N ALA A 606 -18.76 -25.89 24.27
CA ALA A 606 -18.37 -26.35 22.94
C ALA A 606 -16.87 -26.23 22.71
N ALA A 607 -16.18 -25.27 23.37
CA ALA A 607 -14.73 -25.20 23.38
C ALA A 607 -14.13 -26.38 24.14
N LEU A 608 -14.69 -26.70 25.31
CA LEU A 608 -14.25 -27.84 26.12
C LEU A 608 -14.29 -29.17 25.36
N ARG A 609 -15.26 -29.36 24.45
CA ARG A 609 -15.35 -30.57 23.63
C ARG A 609 -14.30 -30.67 22.53
N ARG A 610 -13.68 -29.56 22.13
CA ARG A 610 -12.67 -29.48 21.04
C ARG A 610 -11.24 -29.58 21.52
N PHE A 611 -10.99 -29.45 22.81
CA PHE A 611 -9.70 -29.74 23.42
C PHE A 611 -9.52 -31.25 23.60
N ASP A 612 -8.42 -31.77 23.06
CA ASP A 612 -8.03 -33.18 23.16
C ASP A 612 -7.70 -33.55 24.61
N LEU A 613 -7.00 -32.65 25.31
CA LEU A 613 -6.63 -32.81 26.71
C LEU A 613 -6.93 -31.55 27.52
N LYS A 614 -7.39 -31.77 28.76
CA LYS A 614 -7.65 -30.73 29.76
C LYS A 614 -6.78 -31.07 30.96
N ILE A 615 -5.80 -30.22 31.24
CA ILE A 615 -4.75 -30.49 32.22
C ILE A 615 -4.91 -29.52 33.37
N ARG A 616 -5.13 -30.06 34.57
CA ARG A 616 -5.26 -29.28 35.78
C ARG A 616 -3.91 -29.04 36.42
N PHE A 617 -3.58 -27.78 36.66
CA PHE A 617 -2.43 -27.35 37.43
C PHE A 617 -2.88 -26.91 38.83
N ASP A 618 -2.22 -27.43 39.86
CA ASP A 618 -2.51 -27.11 41.26
C ASP A 618 -1.27 -26.53 41.97
N TYR A 619 -1.43 -26.16 43.24
CA TYR A 619 -0.32 -25.75 44.09
C TYR A 619 0.68 -26.89 44.30
N LEU A 620 1.94 -26.55 44.59
CA LEU A 620 3.02 -27.53 44.71
C LEU A 620 2.79 -28.52 45.85
N LEU A 621 3.15 -29.78 45.61
CA LEU A 621 3.28 -30.77 46.68
C LEU A 621 4.53 -30.46 47.53
N PRO A 622 4.58 -30.89 48.81
CA PRO A 622 5.72 -30.62 49.69
C PRO A 622 7.07 -31.00 49.09
N ASP A 623 7.18 -32.20 48.51
CA ASP A 623 8.42 -32.69 47.91
C ASP A 623 8.82 -31.87 46.66
N GLN A 624 7.84 -31.44 45.86
CA GLN A 624 8.09 -30.60 44.69
C GLN A 624 8.54 -29.19 45.11
N ALA A 625 7.93 -28.64 46.16
CA ALA A 625 8.33 -27.35 46.72
C ALA A 625 9.76 -27.39 47.27
N ALA A 626 10.12 -28.46 47.99
CA ALA A 626 11.47 -28.66 48.49
C ALA A 626 12.51 -28.73 47.36
N ALA A 627 12.25 -29.55 46.33
CA ALA A 627 13.13 -29.66 45.17
C ALA A 627 13.26 -28.33 44.39
N LEU A 628 12.18 -27.56 44.29
CA LEU A 628 12.20 -26.25 43.63
C LEU A 628 13.02 -25.25 44.46
N LEU A 629 12.88 -25.23 45.79
CA LEU A 629 13.67 -24.39 46.69
C LEU A 629 15.18 -24.67 46.54
N GLU A 630 15.58 -25.94 46.54
CA GLU A 630 16.98 -26.34 46.35
C GLU A 630 17.57 -25.79 45.04
N ARG A 631 16.81 -25.87 43.94
CA ARG A 631 17.23 -25.34 42.64
C ARG A 631 17.39 -23.82 42.64
N PHE A 632 16.44 -23.10 43.22
CA PHE A 632 16.53 -21.64 43.32
C PHE A 632 17.68 -21.22 44.24
N CYS A 633 17.91 -21.91 45.36
CA CYS A 633 19.08 -21.68 46.22
C CYS A 633 20.39 -21.89 45.47
N MET A 634 20.53 -23.00 44.75
CA MET A 634 21.71 -23.29 43.92
C MET A 634 21.93 -22.22 42.84
N HIS A 635 20.88 -21.82 42.13
CA HIS A 635 20.98 -20.82 41.06
C HIS A 635 21.35 -19.42 41.58
N LEU A 636 20.87 -19.07 42.77
CA LEU A 636 21.15 -17.79 43.42
C LEU A 636 22.44 -17.78 44.25
N GLY A 637 23.19 -18.89 44.27
CA GLY A 637 24.43 -19.01 45.05
C GLY A 637 24.22 -19.03 46.57
N LEU A 638 23.03 -19.43 47.02
CA LEU A 638 22.70 -19.61 48.44
C LEU A 638 23.14 -21.00 48.93
N ALA A 639 23.30 -21.14 50.25
CA ALA A 639 23.51 -22.44 50.87
C ALA A 639 22.34 -23.40 50.60
N ALA A 640 22.55 -24.71 50.73
CA ALA A 640 21.47 -25.68 50.66
C ALA A 640 20.45 -25.46 51.80
N PRO A 641 19.14 -25.60 51.56
CA PRO A 641 18.12 -25.43 52.59
C PRO A 641 18.28 -26.48 53.70
N GLY A 642 18.17 -26.03 54.95
CA GLY A 642 18.23 -26.92 56.11
C GLY A 642 16.87 -27.56 56.42
N ALA A 643 16.86 -28.54 57.34
CA ALA A 643 15.63 -29.22 57.75
C ALA A 643 14.57 -28.26 58.32
N ALA A 644 14.98 -27.18 58.98
CA ALA A 644 14.08 -26.15 59.50
C ALA A 644 13.41 -25.33 58.37
N ASP A 645 14.16 -25.03 57.30
CA ASP A 645 13.65 -24.29 56.13
C ASP A 645 12.62 -25.14 55.38
N LEU A 646 12.90 -26.43 55.18
CA LEU A 646 11.98 -27.38 54.55
C LEU A 646 10.70 -27.59 55.37
N TRP A 647 10.82 -27.69 56.70
CA TRP A 647 9.67 -27.81 57.58
C TRP A 647 8.74 -26.59 57.50
N GLN A 648 9.31 -25.39 57.46
CA GLN A 648 8.54 -24.15 57.28
C GLN A 648 7.92 -24.05 55.88
N LEU A 649 8.61 -24.53 54.85
CA LEU A 649 8.10 -24.57 53.48
C LEU A 649 6.90 -25.52 53.35
N HIS A 650 6.95 -26.70 53.97
CA HIS A 650 5.87 -27.69 53.95
C HIS A 650 4.56 -27.20 54.60
N ALA A 651 4.64 -26.17 55.45
CA ALA A 651 3.45 -25.55 56.04
C ALA A 651 2.66 -24.70 55.03
N LEU A 652 3.27 -24.31 53.90
CA LEU A 652 2.65 -23.48 52.87
C LEU A 652 1.81 -24.33 51.90
N ARG A 653 0.48 -24.20 51.99
CA ARG A 653 -0.47 -24.99 51.17
C ARG A 653 -0.86 -24.35 49.85
N THR A 654 -0.62 -23.05 49.70
CA THR A 654 -1.02 -22.23 48.54
C THR A 654 0.18 -21.81 47.70
N LEU A 655 1.29 -22.55 47.82
CA LEU A 655 2.56 -22.22 47.20
C LEU A 655 2.56 -22.63 45.72
N ALA A 656 2.86 -21.68 44.85
CA ALA A 656 2.96 -21.91 43.41
C ALA A 656 4.39 -21.63 42.90
N PRO A 657 4.82 -22.25 41.78
CA PRO A 657 6.12 -21.95 41.17
C PRO A 657 6.33 -20.46 40.86
N GLY A 658 5.25 -19.74 40.54
CA GLY A 658 5.27 -18.30 40.33
C GLY A 658 5.77 -17.50 41.54
N ASP A 659 5.58 -18.00 42.75
CA ASP A 659 6.01 -17.35 43.99
C ASP A 659 7.54 -17.38 44.12
N PHE A 660 8.15 -18.51 43.79
CA PHE A 660 9.61 -18.64 43.70
C PHE A 660 10.19 -17.68 42.68
N ALA A 661 9.55 -17.56 41.50
CA ALA A 661 9.97 -16.60 40.48
C ALA A 661 9.81 -15.14 40.95
N THR A 662 8.76 -14.83 41.71
CA THR A 662 8.57 -13.50 42.32
C THR A 662 9.68 -13.19 43.32
N VAL A 663 9.98 -14.10 44.24
CA VAL A 663 11.07 -13.92 45.22
C VAL A 663 12.44 -13.81 44.53
N ALA A 664 12.69 -14.62 43.49
CA ALA A 664 13.92 -14.51 42.69
C ALA A 664 14.03 -13.16 41.94
N ARG A 665 12.91 -12.60 41.44
CA ARG A 665 12.90 -11.23 40.89
C ARG A 665 13.17 -10.19 41.96
N GLN A 666 12.59 -10.33 43.16
CA GLN A 666 12.84 -9.45 44.29
C GLN A 666 14.32 -9.46 44.69
N HIS A 667 14.98 -10.64 44.67
CA HIS A 667 16.40 -10.79 44.95
C HIS A 667 17.29 -9.83 44.13
N ARG A 668 16.89 -9.48 42.90
CA ARG A 668 17.65 -8.56 42.02
C ARG A 668 17.82 -7.14 42.58
N PHE A 669 16.87 -6.68 43.39
CA PHE A 669 16.89 -5.33 43.98
C PHE A 669 16.76 -5.34 45.52
N ARG A 670 16.47 -6.50 46.09
CA ARG A 670 16.42 -6.78 47.53
C ARG A 670 17.05 -8.16 47.79
N PRO A 671 18.39 -8.24 47.82
CA PRO A 671 19.10 -9.51 47.91
C PRO A 671 18.72 -10.30 49.18
N VAL A 672 18.52 -11.60 48.98
CA VAL A 672 18.23 -12.58 50.03
C VAL A 672 19.55 -13.27 50.39
N ALA A 673 19.93 -13.28 51.66
CA ALA A 673 21.24 -13.75 52.09
C ALA A 673 21.27 -15.23 52.53
N SER A 674 20.12 -15.89 52.69
CA SER A 674 20.03 -17.27 53.18
C SER A 674 18.75 -17.98 52.71
N PRO A 675 18.72 -19.33 52.72
CA PRO A 675 17.52 -20.11 52.45
C PRO A 675 16.35 -19.73 53.37
N ALA A 676 16.60 -19.55 54.67
CA ALA A 676 15.60 -19.10 55.64
C ALA A 676 14.94 -17.77 55.23
N ALA A 677 15.74 -16.80 54.76
CA ALA A 677 15.20 -15.52 54.30
C ALA A 677 14.40 -15.66 52.98
N PHE A 678 14.74 -16.65 52.15
CA PHE A 678 13.99 -16.98 50.93
C PHE A 678 12.63 -17.60 51.28
N VAL A 679 12.60 -18.56 52.21
CA VAL A 679 11.36 -19.17 52.72
C VAL A 679 10.46 -18.12 53.38
N LEU A 680 11.03 -17.20 54.17
CA LEU A 680 10.28 -16.09 54.75
C LEU A 680 9.65 -15.18 53.68
N ALA A 681 10.36 -14.92 52.58
CA ALA A 681 9.81 -14.16 51.46
C ALA A 681 8.65 -14.90 50.77
N LEU A 682 8.74 -16.23 50.62
CA LEU A 682 7.64 -17.06 50.11
C LEU A 682 6.43 -17.06 51.05
N GLN A 683 6.65 -17.14 52.37
CA GLN A 683 5.59 -17.04 53.37
C GLN A 683 4.82 -15.72 53.25
N ASN A 684 5.54 -14.61 53.07
CA ASN A 684 4.92 -13.30 52.88
C ASN A 684 4.08 -13.24 51.59
N GLU A 685 4.54 -13.84 50.51
CA GLU A 685 3.79 -13.91 49.23
C GLU A 685 2.51 -14.75 49.38
N CYS A 686 2.59 -15.92 50.02
CA CYS A 686 1.41 -16.75 50.31
C CYS A 686 0.40 -16.03 51.21
N ALA A 687 0.87 -15.32 52.24
CA ALA A 687 0.01 -14.59 53.17
C ALA A 687 -0.80 -13.45 52.49
N VAL A 688 -0.27 -12.86 51.41
CA VAL A 688 -1.02 -11.86 50.62
C VAL A 688 -2.17 -12.52 49.87
N LYS A 689 -1.95 -13.71 49.30
CA LYS A 689 -2.98 -14.46 48.56
C LYS A 689 -4.13 -14.93 49.44
N GLU A 690 -3.83 -15.34 50.67
CA GLU A 690 -4.85 -15.79 51.63
C GLU A 690 -5.76 -14.65 52.12
N LYS A 691 -5.28 -13.40 52.15
CA LYS A 691 -6.08 -12.22 52.50
C LYS A 691 -7.03 -11.75 51.41
N SER A 692 -6.87 -12.22 50.16
CA SER A 692 -7.69 -11.84 49.00
C SER A 692 -8.85 -12.80 48.71
N GLY A 693 -9.18 -13.73 49.63
CA GLY A 693 -10.42 -14.52 49.56
C GLY A 693 -11.67 -13.62 49.65
N PRO A 694 -12.85 -14.08 49.18
CA PRO A 694 -14.03 -13.22 49.05
C PRO A 694 -14.41 -12.65 50.42
N ALA A 695 -14.43 -11.31 50.51
CA ALA A 695 -15.02 -10.62 51.65
C ALA A 695 -16.49 -11.05 51.73
N ILE A 696 -16.85 -11.74 52.81
CA ILE A 696 -18.24 -12.04 53.15
C ILE A 696 -18.95 -10.69 53.31
N GLY A 697 -19.72 -10.30 52.29
CA GLY A 697 -20.59 -9.14 52.35
C GLY A 697 -21.67 -9.37 53.39
N PHE A 698 -21.60 -8.63 54.49
CA PHE A 698 -22.74 -8.50 55.39
C PHE A 698 -23.85 -7.75 54.67
N LEU A 699 -25.01 -8.39 54.55
CA LEU A 699 -26.29 -7.72 54.31
C LEU A 699 -26.67 -6.94 55.57
N ALA A 700 -26.76 -5.61 55.45
CA ALA A 700 -27.67 -4.74 56.19
C ALA A 700 -27.90 -3.47 55.40
#